data_AF-A0A521FFM2-F1
#
_entry.id   AF-A0A521FFM2-F1
#
_cell.length_a   1.000
_cell.length_b   1.000
_cell.length_c   1.000
_cell.angle_alpha   90.00
_cell.angle_beta   90.00
_cell.angle_gamma   90.00
#
_symmetry.space_group_name_H-M   'P 1'
#
loop_
_entity.id
_entity.type
_entity.pdbx_description
1 polymer ?
#
loop_
_entity_poly.entity_id
_entity_poly.type
_entity_poly.pdbx_seq_one_letter_code
_entity_poly.pdbx_strand_id
1 'polypeptide(L)'
;MLYFIRPLINKLKETGAELYNEFESLKRETESLNIFVRYSKRFSLTAKGDINTYQLFSGLDRGLIQADGRAGFIVPTGIATDKTNAEFFADLVVNKSILSLFDFENREGLFEGVHRSYKFCLLTLGGEAFRKVEDLETEFAFFLTHPNQLDDELRRFHLTPADFIRINPNTKTTPIFRTKPDAELTRKIHKKHPVLIRESDKENKGINSWDINTKSTLHMSSNADAFYSYEALTEKGAEMIGNKFKLDKTIYYPVYESKMIHQYDFRFAEYDTEGDNVSKVKIDKKADPDKLNLSRYWISEEKVNAKFKEDKNNTFLFGFRKITRATDSRTVIASIFPFTGLGDSINSLANIKNEDSLLLLSNLNSIVLDYFAKNALSGINLSFWILKQLPIIKPEQFDNEDKKFIKSRALELTFTSNELRPYAKSLGYYGEPFEWDEERRAILKAELDAYYAKLYGLTEEELRYILDPEEVYGEDFPGETFRVLKNKEIKKHGEYRTKRLVLDAWERLQDGRPMMSEEEKSVQKVFVDSKQKDGDMKEFGLHQGIYSINDAADITQLSYGKVRRWFQELMNAQYEGLSGAEKEDLNELRISFHGLIELVVIGTLRDNGFSLQSVLQAREELGNITDKKYPFATNNVRDDLEVSGNDIVFKLTQEDIVMLDGTGQYNLEIIKQFFRDIEFNTEGVATRILPSEGSKFVVIDPKEGGGRPVIKGKGVWVESIVKAYSGPDSVGVLADQYDLKENEIQAALDYAKSNKN
;
A
#
# COMPACT_ATOMS: atom_id res chain seq x y z
N MET A 1 -10.21 6.87 -40.85
CA MET A 1 -11.13 7.46 -41.84
C MET A 1 -10.44 8.51 -42.73
N LEU A 2 -10.03 9.67 -42.20
CA LEU A 2 -9.36 10.76 -42.98
C LEU A 2 -8.19 10.31 -43.88
N TYR A 3 -7.38 9.34 -43.45
CA TYR A 3 -6.26 8.79 -44.24
C TYR A 3 -6.71 8.16 -45.57
N PHE A 4 -7.88 7.52 -45.61
CA PHE A 4 -8.46 6.93 -46.83
C PHE A 4 -9.23 7.94 -47.69
N ILE A 5 -9.73 9.02 -47.08
CA ILE A 5 -10.51 10.06 -47.77
C ILE A 5 -9.61 11.04 -48.53
N ARG A 6 -8.44 11.41 -47.99
CA ARG A 6 -7.52 12.36 -48.65
C ARG A 6 -7.10 11.94 -50.07
N PRO A 7 -6.74 10.67 -50.37
CA PRO A 7 -6.48 10.22 -51.73
C PRO A 7 -7.69 10.35 -52.66
N LEU A 8 -8.91 10.11 -52.16
CA LEU A 8 -10.14 10.23 -52.93
C LEU A 8 -10.46 11.70 -53.28
N ILE A 9 -10.30 12.63 -52.32
CA ILE A 9 -10.43 14.07 -52.57
C ILE A 9 -9.40 14.56 -53.60
N ASN A 10 -8.16 14.07 -53.53
CA ASN A 10 -7.15 14.39 -54.54
C ASN A 10 -7.51 13.85 -55.92
N LYS A 11 -8.08 12.64 -56.01
CA LYS A 11 -8.56 12.07 -57.28
C LYS A 11 -9.74 12.84 -57.88
N LEU A 12 -10.63 13.40 -57.06
CA LEU A 12 -11.74 14.24 -57.52
C LEU A 12 -11.27 15.50 -58.29
N LYS A 13 -10.07 16.03 -58.01
CA LYS A 13 -9.46 17.13 -58.76
C LYS A 13 -9.28 16.82 -60.25
N GLU A 14 -9.05 15.54 -60.56
CA GLU A 14 -8.74 15.05 -61.90
C GLU A 14 -9.97 14.41 -62.56
N THR A 15 -10.90 13.86 -61.78
CA THR A 15 -12.01 13.03 -62.29
C THR A 15 -13.42 13.59 -62.08
N GLY A 16 -13.59 14.70 -61.35
CA GLY A 16 -14.92 15.21 -60.97
C GLY A 16 -14.91 16.69 -60.57
N ALA A 17 -14.62 17.57 -61.54
CA ALA A 17 -14.41 19.00 -61.30
C ALA A 17 -15.58 19.72 -60.60
N GLU A 18 -16.83 19.35 -60.89
CA GLU A 18 -18.02 19.95 -60.27
C GLU A 18 -18.09 19.65 -58.77
N LEU A 19 -18.07 18.37 -58.38
CA LEU A 19 -18.06 17.94 -56.98
C LEU A 19 -16.81 18.42 -56.21
N TYR A 20 -15.66 18.55 -56.89
CA TYR A 20 -14.48 19.15 -56.27
C TYR A 20 -14.63 20.67 -56.01
N ASN A 21 -15.28 21.40 -56.93
CA ASN A 21 -15.58 22.82 -56.75
C ASN A 21 -16.63 23.04 -55.64
N GLU A 22 -17.66 22.20 -55.56
CA GLU A 22 -18.60 22.18 -54.44
C GLU A 22 -17.88 21.95 -53.11
N PHE A 23 -16.99 20.95 -53.06
CA PHE A 23 -16.18 20.67 -51.87
C PHE A 23 -15.29 21.84 -51.46
N GLU A 24 -14.53 22.45 -52.37
CA GLU A 24 -13.67 23.60 -52.03
C GLU A 24 -14.51 24.85 -51.66
N SER A 25 -15.70 25.03 -52.24
CA SER A 25 -16.63 26.09 -51.84
C SER A 25 -17.14 25.88 -50.42
N LEU A 26 -17.68 24.70 -50.11
CA LEU A 26 -18.19 24.33 -48.78
C LEU A 26 -17.08 24.37 -47.72
N LYS A 27 -15.87 23.94 -48.08
CA LYS A 27 -14.68 24.04 -47.23
C LYS A 27 -14.32 25.50 -46.93
N ARG A 28 -14.27 26.37 -47.95
CA ARG A 28 -14.01 27.80 -47.77
C ARG A 28 -15.08 28.48 -46.92
N GLU A 29 -16.35 28.12 -47.11
CA GLU A 29 -17.47 28.58 -46.29
C GLU A 29 -17.31 28.14 -44.83
N THR A 30 -17.02 26.86 -44.60
CA THR A 30 -16.78 26.29 -43.27
C THR A 30 -15.57 26.92 -42.57
N GLU A 31 -14.46 27.13 -43.30
CA GLU A 31 -13.28 27.84 -42.79
C GLU A 31 -13.60 29.30 -42.43
N SER A 32 -14.35 30.01 -43.29
CA SER A 32 -14.78 31.40 -43.05
C SER A 32 -15.72 31.51 -41.85
N LEU A 33 -16.67 30.58 -41.70
CA LEU A 33 -17.56 30.49 -40.55
C LEU A 33 -16.77 30.21 -39.26
N ASN A 34 -15.82 29.27 -39.29
CA ASN A 34 -14.95 28.97 -38.15
C ASN A 34 -14.11 30.19 -37.73
N ILE A 35 -13.58 30.96 -38.69
CA ILE A 35 -12.88 32.23 -38.42
C ILE A 35 -13.83 33.23 -37.78
N PHE A 36 -15.00 33.49 -38.37
CA PHE A 36 -15.98 34.42 -37.82
C PHE A 36 -16.40 34.04 -36.39
N VAL A 37 -16.76 32.78 -36.16
CA VAL A 37 -17.23 32.28 -34.86
C VAL A 37 -16.17 32.41 -33.77
N ARG A 38 -14.89 32.13 -34.07
CA ARG A 38 -13.80 32.23 -33.08
C ARG A 38 -13.33 33.67 -32.84
N TYR A 39 -13.26 34.51 -33.88
CA TYR A 39 -12.64 35.85 -33.78
C TYR A 39 -13.64 37.01 -33.60
N SER A 40 -14.94 36.81 -33.83
CA SER A 40 -15.98 37.83 -33.57
C SER A 40 -16.20 38.16 -32.09
N LYS A 41 -15.58 37.41 -31.16
CA LYS A 41 -15.78 37.46 -29.69
C LYS A 41 -17.20 37.14 -29.20
N ARG A 42 -18.20 37.04 -30.09
CA ARG A 42 -19.61 36.72 -29.77
C ARG A 42 -19.78 35.37 -29.06
N PHE A 43 -18.94 34.40 -29.37
CA PHE A 43 -19.02 33.02 -28.87
C PHE A 43 -17.80 32.63 -28.02
N SER A 44 -17.20 33.58 -27.30
CA SER A 44 -15.90 33.40 -26.62
C SER A 44 -15.80 32.18 -25.69
N LEU A 45 -16.91 31.76 -25.08
CA LEU A 45 -16.99 30.60 -24.19
C LEU A 45 -17.38 29.30 -24.91
N THR A 46 -18.03 29.36 -26.08
CA THR A 46 -18.64 28.21 -26.75
C THR A 46 -18.01 27.85 -28.10
N ALA A 47 -17.19 28.73 -28.68
CA ALA A 47 -16.38 28.47 -29.89
C ALA A 47 -15.07 27.70 -29.58
N LYS A 48 -15.15 26.66 -28.76
CA LYS A 48 -14.03 25.86 -28.24
C LYS A 48 -14.01 24.47 -28.88
N GLY A 49 -12.81 23.90 -29.06
CA GLY A 49 -12.65 22.60 -29.72
C GLY A 49 -13.17 22.60 -31.17
N ASP A 50 -13.67 21.45 -31.62
CA ASP A 50 -14.44 21.34 -32.86
C ASP A 50 -15.80 22.03 -32.68
N ILE A 51 -16.15 22.94 -33.60
CA ILE A 51 -17.33 23.80 -33.47
C ILE A 51 -18.60 23.00 -33.77
N ASN A 52 -19.52 22.97 -32.82
CA ASN A 52 -20.85 22.39 -32.98
C ASN A 52 -21.93 23.47 -32.77
N THR A 53 -22.98 23.44 -33.58
CA THR A 53 -24.02 24.49 -33.61
C THR A 53 -24.75 24.63 -32.28
N TYR A 54 -24.99 23.53 -31.54
CA TYR A 54 -25.67 23.58 -30.24
C TYR A 54 -24.91 24.45 -29.21
N GLN A 55 -23.58 24.48 -29.28
CA GLN A 55 -22.74 25.30 -28.40
C GLN A 55 -22.92 26.78 -28.75
N LEU A 56 -22.98 27.09 -30.05
CA LEU A 56 -23.18 28.47 -30.54
C LEU A 56 -24.58 28.98 -30.18
N PHE A 57 -25.62 28.16 -30.34
CA PHE A 57 -26.98 28.47 -29.87
C PHE A 57 -27.00 28.71 -28.36
N SER A 58 -26.48 27.79 -27.54
CA SER A 58 -26.43 27.97 -26.07
C SER A 58 -25.70 29.26 -25.64
N GLY A 59 -24.61 29.62 -26.33
CA GLY A 59 -23.88 30.86 -26.11
C GLY A 59 -24.63 32.12 -26.57
N LEU A 60 -25.40 32.01 -27.66
CA LEU A 60 -26.29 33.07 -28.13
C LEU A 60 -27.46 33.30 -27.17
N ASP A 61 -28.11 32.23 -26.73
CA ASP A 61 -29.25 32.29 -25.81
C ASP A 61 -28.84 32.97 -24.49
N ARG A 62 -27.72 32.56 -23.89
CA ARG A 62 -27.08 33.25 -22.74
C ARG A 62 -26.81 34.74 -23.02
N GLY A 63 -26.44 35.09 -24.25
CA GLY A 63 -26.12 36.46 -24.66
C GLY A 63 -27.33 37.36 -24.94
N LEU A 64 -28.54 36.80 -25.08
CA LEU A 64 -29.77 37.53 -25.38
C LEU A 64 -30.69 37.73 -24.16
N ILE A 65 -30.39 37.11 -23.02
CA ILE A 65 -31.24 37.22 -21.81
C ILE A 65 -31.18 38.63 -21.22
N GLN A 66 -32.33 39.27 -21.08
CA GLN A 66 -32.48 40.53 -20.32
C GLN A 66 -32.27 40.31 -18.81
N ALA A 67 -32.07 41.36 -18.04
CA ALA A 67 -31.67 41.26 -16.63
C ALA A 67 -32.62 40.39 -15.77
N ASP A 68 -33.93 40.52 -15.95
CA ASP A 68 -34.99 39.74 -15.29
C ASP A 68 -35.50 38.56 -16.15
N GLY A 69 -34.99 38.43 -17.37
CA GLY A 69 -35.41 37.42 -18.34
C GLY A 69 -34.97 35.99 -18.01
N ARG A 70 -35.53 35.04 -18.75
CA ARG A 70 -35.15 33.63 -18.73
C ARG A 70 -35.09 33.08 -20.16
N ALA A 71 -34.26 32.07 -20.39
CA ALA A 71 -34.21 31.30 -21.62
C ALA A 71 -34.26 29.81 -21.27
N GLY A 72 -35.16 29.04 -21.90
CA GLY A 72 -35.28 27.59 -21.73
C GLY A 72 -35.17 26.90 -23.08
N PHE A 73 -34.26 25.93 -23.21
CA PHE A 73 -33.99 25.29 -24.50
C PHE A 73 -33.54 23.82 -24.36
N ILE A 74 -33.71 23.06 -25.44
CA ILE A 74 -33.35 21.63 -25.52
C ILE A 74 -32.03 21.51 -26.26
N VAL A 75 -31.01 20.95 -25.61
CA VAL A 75 -29.65 20.81 -26.16
C VAL A 75 -29.01 19.47 -25.77
N PRO A 76 -27.97 19.00 -26.46
CA PRO A 76 -27.21 17.83 -26.04
C PRO A 76 -26.61 18.04 -24.64
N THR A 77 -26.73 17.05 -23.74
CA THR A 77 -26.27 17.13 -22.34
C THR A 77 -24.77 17.47 -22.22
N GLY A 78 -24.00 17.18 -23.27
CA GLY A 78 -22.61 17.58 -23.44
C GLY A 78 -22.31 19.06 -23.17
N ILE A 79 -23.31 19.95 -23.30
CA ILE A 79 -23.19 21.38 -22.93
C ILE A 79 -22.77 21.59 -21.46
N ALA A 80 -23.10 20.64 -20.56
CA ALA A 80 -22.78 20.69 -19.14
C ALA A 80 -21.76 19.62 -18.70
N THR A 81 -21.66 18.50 -19.43
CA THR A 81 -20.83 17.34 -19.05
C THR A 81 -19.49 17.25 -19.77
N ASP A 82 -19.35 17.87 -20.95
CA ASP A 82 -18.16 17.65 -21.80
C ASP A 82 -17.06 18.67 -21.50
N LYS A 83 -15.81 18.20 -21.49
CA LYS A 83 -14.64 19.05 -21.22
C LYS A 83 -14.50 20.25 -22.18
N THR A 84 -14.98 20.12 -23.42
CA THR A 84 -14.97 21.21 -24.41
C THR A 84 -15.85 22.39 -23.98
N ASN A 85 -16.92 22.13 -23.21
CA ASN A 85 -17.86 23.14 -22.72
C ASN A 85 -17.58 23.60 -21.28
N ALA A 86 -16.53 23.07 -20.63
CA ALA A 86 -16.20 23.35 -19.24
C ALA A 86 -16.11 24.85 -18.91
N GLU A 87 -15.49 25.67 -19.77
CA GLU A 87 -15.40 27.12 -19.55
C GLU A 87 -16.79 27.80 -19.59
N PHE A 88 -17.67 27.37 -20.49
CA PHE A 88 -19.04 27.89 -20.59
C PHE A 88 -19.88 27.50 -19.39
N PHE A 89 -19.86 26.22 -19.00
CA PHE A 89 -20.62 25.75 -17.85
C PHE A 89 -20.11 26.35 -16.53
N ALA A 90 -18.79 26.48 -16.37
CA ALA A 90 -18.18 27.17 -15.23
C ALA A 90 -18.64 28.62 -15.10
N ASP A 91 -18.67 29.37 -16.21
CA ASP A 91 -19.18 30.74 -16.24
C ASP A 91 -20.65 30.80 -15.82
N LEU A 92 -21.50 29.88 -16.31
CA LEU A 92 -22.92 29.85 -15.91
C LEU A 92 -23.09 29.58 -14.41
N VAL A 93 -22.28 28.67 -13.84
CA VAL A 93 -22.28 28.35 -12.40
C VAL A 93 -21.80 29.54 -11.56
N VAL A 94 -20.63 30.11 -11.89
CA VAL A 94 -20.04 31.25 -11.15
C VAL A 94 -20.95 32.47 -11.20
N ASN A 95 -21.57 32.74 -12.36
CA ASN A 95 -22.50 33.84 -12.51
C ASN A 95 -23.93 33.53 -12.02
N LYS A 96 -24.21 32.38 -11.36
CA LYS A 96 -25.57 32.05 -10.87
C LYS A 96 -26.64 32.13 -11.97
N SER A 97 -26.28 31.75 -13.20
CA SER A 97 -27.11 31.90 -14.39
C SER A 97 -27.98 30.67 -14.68
N ILE A 98 -27.79 29.55 -13.99
CA ILE A 98 -28.56 28.30 -14.21
C ILE A 98 -29.72 28.24 -13.22
N LEU A 99 -30.94 28.09 -13.73
CA LEU A 99 -32.14 27.90 -12.90
C LEU A 99 -32.52 26.42 -12.78
N SER A 100 -32.43 25.66 -13.88
CA SER A 100 -32.56 24.20 -13.85
C SER A 100 -31.85 23.51 -15.01
N LEU A 101 -31.51 22.22 -14.83
CA LEU A 101 -31.03 21.33 -15.89
C LEU A 101 -31.57 19.91 -15.69
N PHE A 102 -32.41 19.44 -16.63
CA PHE A 102 -32.98 18.09 -16.60
C PHE A 102 -32.46 17.25 -17.78
N ASP A 103 -31.63 16.24 -17.52
CA ASP A 103 -31.06 15.32 -18.52
C ASP A 103 -31.95 14.09 -18.78
N PHE A 104 -32.10 13.78 -20.06
CA PHE A 104 -32.90 12.70 -20.61
C PHE A 104 -32.08 11.82 -21.53
N GLU A 105 -32.31 10.51 -21.46
CA GLU A 105 -31.87 9.54 -22.48
C GLU A 105 -33.03 9.24 -23.43
N ASN A 106 -32.78 9.26 -24.75
CA ASN A 106 -33.79 8.93 -25.77
C ASN A 106 -34.15 7.42 -25.84
N ARG A 107 -34.04 6.70 -24.72
CA ARG A 107 -34.13 5.24 -24.63
C ARG A 107 -35.51 4.72 -25.05
N GLU A 108 -36.54 5.46 -24.66
CA GLU A 108 -37.95 5.22 -24.99
C GLU A 108 -38.37 5.83 -26.33
N GLY A 109 -37.52 6.65 -26.97
CA GLY A 109 -37.78 7.22 -28.30
C GLY A 109 -38.63 8.49 -28.29
N LEU A 110 -38.46 9.37 -27.29
CA LEU A 110 -39.07 10.71 -27.23
C LEU A 110 -38.85 11.52 -28.52
N PHE A 111 -37.68 11.35 -29.16
CA PHE A 111 -37.39 11.87 -30.48
C PHE A 111 -37.20 10.72 -31.47
N GLU A 112 -38.11 10.62 -32.44
CA GLU A 112 -38.01 9.69 -33.55
C GLU A 112 -36.80 10.02 -34.44
N GLY A 113 -36.12 9.00 -34.98
CA GLY A 113 -34.90 9.15 -35.78
C GLY A 113 -33.62 9.50 -35.00
N VAL A 114 -33.72 9.89 -33.72
CA VAL A 114 -32.56 10.11 -32.85
C VAL A 114 -32.14 8.79 -32.19
N HIS A 115 -30.83 8.53 -32.10
CA HIS A 115 -30.31 7.28 -31.52
C HIS A 115 -30.80 7.07 -30.07
N ARG A 116 -31.20 5.84 -29.71
CA ARG A 116 -31.80 5.55 -28.38
C ARG A 116 -30.90 5.83 -27.19
N SER A 117 -29.58 5.85 -27.37
CA SER A 117 -28.62 6.22 -26.31
C SER A 117 -28.23 7.70 -26.31
N TYR A 118 -28.87 8.54 -27.14
CA TYR A 118 -28.55 9.96 -27.21
C TYR A 118 -29.03 10.67 -25.93
N LYS A 119 -28.21 11.58 -25.42
CA LYS A 119 -28.51 12.38 -24.23
C LYS A 119 -28.77 13.84 -24.58
N PHE A 120 -29.87 14.37 -24.09
CA PHE A 120 -30.23 15.77 -24.20
C PHE A 120 -30.71 16.29 -22.85
N CYS A 121 -30.59 17.58 -22.61
CA CYS A 121 -31.15 18.22 -21.43
C CYS A 121 -32.07 19.39 -21.78
N LEU A 122 -33.02 19.63 -20.88
CA LEU A 122 -33.75 20.89 -20.79
C LEU A 122 -32.91 21.82 -19.90
N LEU A 123 -32.33 22.86 -20.49
CA LEU A 123 -31.50 23.84 -19.77
C LEU A 123 -32.28 25.15 -19.63
N THR A 124 -32.47 25.61 -18.40
CA THR A 124 -33.10 26.91 -18.08
C THR A 124 -32.06 27.87 -17.53
N LEU A 125 -31.86 28.99 -18.21
CA LEU A 125 -30.98 30.08 -17.80
C LEU A 125 -31.76 31.32 -17.34
N GLY A 126 -31.19 32.07 -16.40
CA GLY A 126 -31.71 33.34 -15.88
C GLY A 126 -30.76 34.51 -16.13
N GLY A 127 -31.35 35.71 -16.24
CA GLY A 127 -30.62 36.97 -16.39
C GLY A 127 -29.92 37.49 -15.12
N GLU A 128 -29.36 38.69 -15.22
CA GLU A 128 -28.50 39.30 -14.18
C GLU A 128 -29.17 39.51 -12.81
N ALA A 129 -30.50 39.59 -12.74
CA ALA A 129 -31.25 39.73 -11.50
C ALA A 129 -31.12 38.50 -10.60
N PHE A 130 -31.05 37.30 -11.20
CA PHE A 130 -30.91 36.04 -10.45
C PHE A 130 -29.54 35.91 -9.77
N ARG A 131 -28.51 36.64 -10.24
CA ARG A 131 -27.18 36.62 -9.61
C ARG A 131 -27.15 37.16 -8.19
N LYS A 132 -28.12 38.02 -7.83
CA LYS A 132 -28.23 38.66 -6.53
C LYS A 132 -28.92 37.78 -5.48
N VAL A 133 -29.49 36.64 -5.87
CA VAL A 133 -30.04 35.65 -4.93
C VAL A 133 -28.87 34.97 -4.23
N GLU A 134 -28.70 35.17 -2.93
CA GLU A 134 -27.57 34.62 -2.17
C GLU A 134 -27.58 33.08 -2.20
N ASP A 135 -28.72 32.47 -1.87
CA ASP A 135 -28.94 31.02 -1.84
C ASP A 135 -29.63 30.50 -3.12
N LEU A 136 -29.12 30.86 -4.30
CA LEU A 136 -29.60 30.24 -5.54
C LEU A 136 -29.15 28.78 -5.58
N GLU A 137 -30.05 27.88 -5.21
CA GLU A 137 -29.95 26.45 -5.54
C GLU A 137 -30.51 26.21 -6.93
N THR A 138 -29.69 25.63 -7.81
CA THR A 138 -30.13 25.18 -9.14
C THR A 138 -30.67 23.75 -9.03
N GLU A 139 -31.82 23.48 -9.64
CA GLU A 139 -32.44 22.15 -9.64
C GLU A 139 -31.94 21.27 -10.80
N PHE A 140 -31.69 19.99 -10.51
CA PHE A 140 -31.19 19.00 -11.45
C PHE A 140 -31.94 17.68 -11.37
N ALA A 141 -32.01 16.99 -12.51
CA ALA A 141 -32.35 15.58 -12.61
C ALA A 141 -31.58 14.97 -13.78
N PHE A 142 -31.17 13.70 -13.68
CA PHE A 142 -30.42 13.00 -14.74
C PHE A 142 -30.96 11.59 -14.98
N PHE A 143 -30.61 11.02 -16.14
CA PHE A 143 -31.05 9.68 -16.56
C PHE A 143 -32.57 9.52 -16.65
N LEU A 144 -33.30 10.62 -16.90
CA LEU A 144 -34.73 10.55 -17.15
C LEU A 144 -34.98 9.89 -18.51
N THR A 145 -36.10 9.18 -18.66
CA THR A 145 -36.55 8.63 -19.95
C THR A 145 -37.87 9.24 -20.41
N HIS A 146 -38.61 9.89 -19.51
CA HIS A 146 -39.87 10.57 -19.79
C HIS A 146 -40.11 11.73 -18.80
N PRO A 147 -40.72 12.87 -19.20
CA PRO A 147 -40.85 14.06 -18.34
C PRO A 147 -41.61 13.87 -17.03
N ASN A 148 -42.56 12.94 -16.95
CA ASN A 148 -43.29 12.64 -15.70
C ASN A 148 -42.38 12.09 -14.57
N GLN A 149 -41.17 11.62 -14.88
CA GLN A 149 -40.20 11.23 -13.86
C GLN A 149 -39.64 12.45 -13.09
N LEU A 150 -39.97 13.68 -13.50
CA LEU A 150 -39.74 14.87 -12.69
C LEU A 150 -40.73 14.97 -11.52
N ASP A 151 -41.84 14.25 -11.50
CA ASP A 151 -42.77 14.25 -10.35
C ASP A 151 -42.20 13.46 -9.15
N ASP A 152 -41.20 12.60 -9.40
CA ASP A 152 -40.47 11.83 -8.39
C ASP A 152 -39.37 12.69 -7.72
N GLU A 153 -39.62 13.12 -6.48
CA GLU A 153 -38.69 13.94 -5.71
C GLU A 153 -37.35 13.25 -5.42
N LEU A 154 -37.27 11.91 -5.46
CA LEU A 154 -36.01 11.19 -5.27
C LEU A 154 -35.09 11.33 -6.48
N ARG A 155 -35.57 11.78 -7.64
CA ARG A 155 -34.76 12.04 -8.84
C ARG A 155 -34.31 13.49 -8.97
N ARG A 156 -34.96 14.42 -8.26
CA ARG A 156 -34.65 15.85 -8.29
C ARG A 156 -33.72 16.24 -7.16
N PHE A 157 -32.60 16.88 -7.47
CA PHE A 157 -31.63 17.34 -6.48
C PHE A 157 -31.18 18.77 -6.74
N HIS A 158 -30.67 19.41 -5.69
CA HIS A 158 -30.33 20.82 -5.68
C HIS A 158 -28.85 21.00 -5.39
N LEU A 159 -28.19 21.89 -6.14
CA LEU A 159 -26.78 22.23 -5.95
C LEU A 159 -26.57 23.75 -5.98
N THR A 160 -25.80 24.25 -5.01
CA THR A 160 -25.31 25.63 -5.02
C THR A 160 -24.05 25.75 -5.90
N PRO A 161 -23.70 26.94 -6.41
CA PRO A 161 -22.41 27.17 -7.09
C PRO A 161 -21.19 26.75 -6.26
N ALA A 162 -21.27 26.86 -4.93
CA ALA A 162 -20.22 26.42 -4.03
C ALA A 162 -20.07 24.89 -4.00
N ASP A 163 -21.15 24.13 -4.20
CA ASP A 163 -21.11 22.67 -4.30
C ASP A 163 -20.47 22.22 -5.63
N PHE A 164 -20.79 22.86 -6.75
CA PHE A 164 -20.12 22.61 -8.04
C PHE A 164 -18.60 22.75 -7.95
N ILE A 165 -18.13 23.88 -7.40
CA ILE A 165 -16.70 24.19 -7.26
C ILE A 165 -16.02 23.21 -6.28
N ARG A 166 -16.75 22.65 -5.30
CA ARG A 166 -16.22 21.70 -4.32
C ARG A 166 -16.17 20.26 -4.83
N ILE A 167 -17.11 19.87 -5.70
CA ILE A 167 -17.21 18.51 -6.27
C ILE A 167 -16.33 18.38 -7.51
N ASN A 168 -16.43 19.31 -8.46
CA ASN A 168 -15.74 19.27 -9.76
C ASN A 168 -14.79 20.48 -10.01
N PRO A 169 -13.83 20.80 -9.11
CA PRO A 169 -12.96 21.97 -9.25
C PRO A 169 -12.05 21.96 -10.50
N ASN A 170 -11.69 20.79 -11.01
CA ASN A 170 -10.72 20.63 -12.10
C ASN A 170 -11.41 20.53 -13.48
N THR A 171 -12.47 19.72 -13.58
CA THR A 171 -13.23 19.55 -14.83
C THR A 171 -14.15 20.73 -15.09
N LYS A 172 -14.64 21.40 -14.04
CA LYS A 172 -15.60 22.52 -14.10
C LYS A 172 -16.89 22.18 -14.88
N THR A 173 -17.25 20.90 -14.89
CA THR A 173 -18.46 20.31 -15.48
C THR A 173 -19.48 19.98 -14.39
N THR A 174 -20.74 19.76 -14.76
CA THR A 174 -21.74 19.28 -13.79
C THR A 174 -21.35 17.92 -13.19
N PRO A 175 -21.51 17.69 -11.88
CA PRO A 175 -21.62 16.33 -11.36
C PRO A 175 -22.96 15.75 -11.82
N ILE A 176 -23.03 14.42 -11.86
CA ILE A 176 -24.18 13.67 -12.35
C ILE A 176 -24.60 12.73 -11.22
N PHE A 177 -25.83 12.87 -10.74
CA PHE A 177 -26.40 12.01 -9.70
C PHE A 177 -27.70 11.41 -10.21
N ARG A 178 -27.96 10.16 -9.85
CA ARG A 178 -29.19 9.47 -10.24
C ARG A 178 -30.33 9.77 -9.28
N THR A 179 -30.00 10.09 -8.02
CA THR A 179 -30.97 10.34 -6.96
C THR A 179 -30.55 11.51 -6.06
N LYS A 180 -31.52 12.04 -5.30
CA LYS A 180 -31.32 13.09 -4.29
C LYS A 180 -30.40 12.66 -3.14
N PRO A 181 -30.54 11.47 -2.53
CA PRO A 181 -29.57 10.98 -1.55
C PRO A 181 -28.13 10.96 -2.09
N ASP A 182 -27.91 10.61 -3.37
CA ASP A 182 -26.56 10.61 -3.94
C ASP A 182 -25.92 12.00 -3.97
N ALA A 183 -26.70 13.01 -4.36
CA ALA A 183 -26.25 14.40 -4.42
C ALA A 183 -25.99 14.96 -3.01
N GLU A 184 -26.90 14.69 -2.06
CA GLU A 184 -26.80 15.16 -0.67
C GLU A 184 -25.61 14.52 0.05
N LEU A 185 -25.41 13.20 -0.10
CA LEU A 185 -24.31 12.47 0.48
C LEU A 185 -22.96 12.88 -0.12
N THR A 186 -22.89 13.06 -1.44
CA THR A 186 -21.68 13.58 -2.10
C THR A 186 -21.37 15.01 -1.65
N ARG A 187 -22.39 15.88 -1.52
CA ARG A 187 -22.25 17.24 -0.97
C ARG A 187 -21.76 17.22 0.49
N LYS A 188 -22.28 16.33 1.33
CA LYS A 188 -21.84 16.12 2.72
C LYS A 188 -20.36 15.72 2.78
N ILE A 189 -19.97 14.70 2.02
CA ILE A 189 -18.59 14.20 2.03
C ILE A 189 -17.60 15.24 1.47
N HIS A 190 -17.90 15.89 0.34
CA HIS A 190 -17.01 16.92 -0.21
C HIS A 190 -16.84 18.16 0.70
N LYS A 191 -17.80 18.45 1.59
CA LYS A 191 -17.65 19.49 2.63
C LYS A 191 -16.58 19.13 3.68
N LYS A 192 -16.38 17.84 3.98
CA LYS A 192 -15.44 17.34 5.00
C LYS A 192 -14.10 16.86 4.41
N HIS A 193 -14.14 16.25 3.23
CA HIS A 193 -12.99 15.69 2.52
C HIS A 193 -12.96 16.26 1.11
N PRO A 194 -12.05 17.20 0.80
CA PRO A 194 -11.94 17.77 -0.54
C PRO A 194 -11.37 16.75 -1.52
N VAL A 195 -11.34 17.14 -2.79
CA VAL A 195 -10.76 16.36 -3.89
C VAL A 195 -9.30 15.95 -3.64
N LEU A 196 -8.92 14.76 -4.10
CA LEU A 196 -7.55 14.21 -4.01
C LEU A 196 -6.46 15.19 -4.48
N ILE A 197 -6.64 15.77 -5.68
CA ILE A 197 -5.77 16.82 -6.21
C ILE A 197 -6.65 17.92 -6.80
N ARG A 198 -6.52 19.14 -6.26
CA ARG A 198 -6.98 20.35 -6.96
C ARG A 198 -5.83 20.85 -7.83
N GLU A 199 -6.03 20.89 -9.14
CA GLU A 199 -5.03 21.42 -10.07
C GLU A 199 -4.89 22.94 -9.86
N SER A 200 -3.70 23.48 -10.14
CA SER A 200 -3.46 24.92 -10.11
C SER A 200 -4.05 25.58 -11.35
N ASP A 201 -4.58 26.79 -11.18
CA ASP A 201 -5.01 27.64 -12.28
C ASP A 201 -4.65 29.11 -12.00
N LYS A 202 -5.23 30.06 -12.75
CA LYS A 202 -4.92 31.49 -12.59
C LYS A 202 -5.33 32.06 -11.23
N GLU A 203 -6.26 31.41 -10.54
CA GLU A 203 -6.91 31.92 -9.32
C GLU A 203 -6.55 31.07 -8.10
N ASN A 204 -6.08 29.82 -8.29
CA ASN A 204 -5.72 28.92 -7.21
C ASN A 204 -4.33 28.28 -7.40
N LYS A 205 -3.54 28.23 -6.33
CA LYS A 205 -2.19 27.58 -6.34
C LYS A 205 -2.22 26.06 -6.49
N GLY A 206 -3.40 25.43 -6.48
CA GLY A 206 -3.55 23.98 -6.44
C GLY A 206 -3.34 23.41 -5.04
N ILE A 207 -3.81 22.19 -4.81
CA ILE A 207 -3.68 21.46 -3.54
C ILE A 207 -3.44 19.99 -3.86
N ASN A 208 -2.35 19.42 -3.34
CA ASN A 208 -1.99 18.00 -3.46
C ASN A 208 -1.51 17.49 -2.09
N SER A 209 -2.44 17.23 -1.16
CA SER A 209 -2.08 16.85 0.23
C SER A 209 -1.34 15.52 0.34
N TRP A 210 -1.43 14.66 -0.69
CA TRP A 210 -0.69 13.39 -0.74
C TRP A 210 0.70 13.51 -1.40
N ASP A 211 1.04 14.68 -1.97
CA ASP A 211 2.24 14.94 -2.78
C ASP A 211 2.43 13.99 -3.99
N ILE A 212 1.35 13.37 -4.46
CA ILE A 212 1.41 12.33 -5.49
C ILE A 212 1.46 12.86 -6.92
N ASN A 213 2.18 12.14 -7.78
CA ASN A 213 2.25 12.41 -9.21
C ASN A 213 1.52 11.33 -10.01
N THR A 214 0.76 11.75 -11.03
CA THR A 214 0.07 10.84 -11.95
C THR A 214 0.97 10.51 -13.13
N LYS A 215 1.44 9.27 -13.24
CA LYS A 215 2.32 8.84 -14.35
C LYS A 215 1.54 8.21 -15.49
N SER A 216 1.84 8.63 -16.73
CA SER A 216 1.56 7.79 -17.89
C SER A 216 2.33 6.47 -17.74
N THR A 217 1.73 5.36 -18.14
CA THR A 217 2.33 4.02 -18.07
C THR A 217 3.02 3.65 -19.40
N LEU A 218 3.39 2.39 -19.60
CA LEU A 218 4.05 1.94 -20.82
C LEU A 218 3.01 1.75 -21.94
N HIS A 219 2.96 2.67 -22.90
CA HIS A 219 2.04 2.57 -24.05
C HIS A 219 2.44 1.41 -24.97
N MET A 220 1.58 0.39 -25.02
CA MET A 220 1.85 -0.90 -25.67
C MET A 220 1.74 -0.82 -27.19
N SER A 221 0.89 0.06 -27.73
CA SER A 221 0.70 0.25 -29.17
C SER A 221 1.74 1.17 -29.81
N SER A 222 2.15 2.26 -29.14
CA SER A 222 3.10 3.22 -29.70
C SER A 222 4.57 2.83 -29.53
N ASN A 223 4.86 1.87 -28.65
CA ASN A 223 6.21 1.37 -28.39
C ASN A 223 6.28 -0.16 -28.56
N ALA A 224 5.53 -0.75 -29.50
CA ALA A 224 5.43 -2.20 -29.66
C ALA A 224 6.81 -2.90 -29.68
N ASP A 225 7.78 -2.33 -30.39
CA ASP A 225 9.18 -2.79 -30.50
C ASP A 225 9.95 -2.83 -29.16
N ALA A 226 9.40 -2.27 -28.09
CA ALA A 226 9.95 -2.33 -26.73
C ALA A 226 9.53 -3.57 -25.94
N PHE A 227 8.44 -4.23 -26.35
CA PHE A 227 7.82 -5.35 -25.64
C PHE A 227 8.17 -6.66 -26.32
N TYR A 228 8.65 -7.63 -25.55
CA TYR A 228 8.95 -8.97 -26.04
C TYR A 228 7.95 -9.97 -25.46
N SER A 229 7.46 -10.89 -26.29
CA SER A 229 6.75 -12.09 -25.81
C SER A 229 7.73 -13.08 -25.18
N TYR A 230 7.19 -14.08 -24.50
CA TYR A 230 7.95 -15.21 -23.95
C TYR A 230 8.77 -15.91 -25.06
N GLU A 231 8.11 -16.23 -26.18
CA GLU A 231 8.73 -16.88 -27.35
C GLU A 231 9.87 -16.03 -27.92
N ALA A 232 9.64 -14.74 -28.17
CA ALA A 232 10.63 -13.84 -28.77
C ALA A 232 11.88 -13.58 -27.90
N LEU A 233 11.81 -13.81 -26.58
CA LEU A 233 12.98 -13.82 -25.69
C LEU A 233 13.65 -15.19 -25.66
N THR A 234 12.87 -16.27 -25.65
CA THR A 234 13.38 -17.65 -25.69
C THR A 234 14.16 -17.94 -26.98
N GLU A 235 13.63 -17.53 -28.15
CA GLU A 235 14.31 -17.63 -29.44
C GLU A 235 15.64 -16.86 -29.51
N LYS A 236 15.75 -15.77 -28.74
CA LYS A 236 16.98 -14.98 -28.61
C LYS A 236 17.98 -15.58 -27.63
N GLY A 237 17.68 -16.72 -27.02
CA GLY A 237 18.53 -17.36 -26.02
C GLY A 237 18.50 -16.70 -24.64
N ALA A 238 17.44 -15.96 -24.31
CA ALA A 238 17.28 -15.39 -22.97
C ALA A 238 16.93 -16.49 -21.94
N GLU A 239 17.61 -16.46 -20.80
CA GLU A 239 17.35 -17.37 -19.68
C GLU A 239 16.23 -16.80 -18.79
N MET A 240 15.27 -17.63 -18.38
CA MET A 240 14.22 -17.22 -17.45
C MET A 240 14.68 -17.38 -15.99
N ILE A 241 14.60 -16.30 -15.21
CA ILE A 241 14.98 -16.25 -13.80
C ILE A 241 13.74 -15.81 -13.01
N GLY A 242 13.02 -16.78 -12.45
CA GLY A 242 11.71 -16.55 -11.83
C GLY A 242 10.67 -16.13 -12.87
N ASN A 243 10.12 -14.91 -12.74
CA ASN A 243 9.22 -14.29 -13.73
C ASN A 243 9.93 -13.25 -14.63
N LYS A 244 11.25 -13.14 -14.57
CA LYS A 244 12.06 -12.22 -15.38
C LYS A 244 12.85 -13.00 -16.43
N PHE A 245 13.28 -12.32 -17.47
CA PHE A 245 14.26 -12.86 -18.42
C PHE A 245 15.60 -12.14 -18.29
N LYS A 246 16.69 -12.85 -18.58
CA LYS A 246 18.04 -12.33 -18.70
C LYS A 246 18.57 -12.66 -20.08
N LEU A 247 18.89 -11.62 -20.86
CA LEU A 247 19.58 -11.73 -22.13
C LEU A 247 20.90 -10.95 -22.02
N ASP A 248 22.02 -11.65 -22.20
CA ASP A 248 23.37 -11.14 -21.93
C ASP A 248 23.52 -10.53 -20.52
N LYS A 249 23.59 -9.20 -20.44
CA LYS A 249 23.69 -8.40 -19.21
C LYS A 249 22.40 -7.65 -18.88
N THR A 250 21.37 -7.77 -19.71
CA THR A 250 20.11 -7.02 -19.59
C THR A 250 19.04 -7.87 -18.93
N ILE A 251 18.46 -7.35 -17.84
CA ILE A 251 17.27 -7.93 -17.22
C ILE A 251 16.02 -7.38 -17.90
N TYR A 252 15.05 -8.25 -18.14
CA TYR A 252 13.75 -7.95 -18.71
C TYR A 252 12.67 -8.26 -17.68
N TYR A 253 11.92 -7.23 -17.31
CA TYR A 253 10.89 -7.28 -16.28
C TYR A 253 9.51 -7.57 -16.88
N PRO A 254 8.66 -8.35 -16.20
CA PRO A 254 7.29 -8.60 -16.62
C PRO A 254 6.46 -7.30 -16.67
N VAL A 255 5.54 -7.20 -17.62
CA VAL A 255 4.61 -6.07 -17.75
C VAL A 255 3.22 -6.49 -17.28
N TYR A 256 2.76 -5.88 -16.19
CA TYR A 256 1.44 -6.12 -15.63
C TYR A 256 0.35 -5.32 -16.35
N GLU A 257 -0.81 -5.97 -16.54
CA GLU A 257 -2.02 -5.39 -17.13
C GLU A 257 -3.20 -5.41 -16.15
N SER A 258 -4.23 -4.59 -16.36
CA SER A 258 -5.35 -4.45 -15.41
C SER A 258 -6.06 -5.75 -15.06
N LYS A 259 -6.06 -6.73 -15.98
CA LYS A 259 -6.71 -8.03 -15.79
C LYS A 259 -5.90 -8.98 -14.89
N MET A 260 -4.61 -8.70 -14.69
CA MET A 260 -3.71 -9.44 -13.79
C MET A 260 -3.87 -9.06 -12.32
N ILE A 261 -4.63 -7.98 -12.02
CA ILE A 261 -4.76 -7.45 -10.66
C ILE A 261 -6.20 -7.36 -10.12
N HIS A 262 -6.28 -7.42 -8.79
CA HIS A 262 -7.46 -7.09 -7.99
C HIS A 262 -7.08 -6.25 -6.77
N GLN A 263 -8.05 -5.93 -5.91
CA GLN A 263 -7.84 -5.12 -4.70
C GLN A 263 -6.80 -5.79 -3.81
N TYR A 264 -5.72 -5.06 -3.49
CA TYR A 264 -4.58 -5.54 -2.70
C TYR A 264 -3.88 -6.80 -3.27
N ASP A 265 -4.07 -7.10 -4.55
CA ASP A 265 -3.65 -8.36 -5.17
C ASP A 265 -3.05 -8.11 -6.56
N PHE A 266 -1.72 -8.03 -6.63
CA PHE A 266 -0.99 -7.96 -7.90
C PHE A 266 -0.85 -9.34 -8.57
N ARG A 267 -1.16 -10.45 -7.87
CA ARG A 267 -1.04 -11.83 -8.36
C ARG A 267 -2.39 -12.43 -8.79
N PHE A 268 -3.40 -11.59 -9.09
CA PHE A 268 -4.77 -12.06 -9.32
C PHE A 268 -4.93 -13.01 -10.52
N ALA A 269 -4.25 -12.73 -11.63
CA ALA A 269 -4.25 -13.56 -12.82
C ALA A 269 -2.88 -13.60 -13.50
N GLU A 270 -2.61 -14.70 -14.19
CA GLU A 270 -1.40 -14.93 -14.97
C GLU A 270 -1.74 -15.30 -16.41
N TYR A 271 -0.79 -15.08 -17.30
CA TYR A 271 -0.84 -15.55 -18.68
C TYR A 271 -0.24 -16.94 -18.85
N ASP A 272 -0.57 -17.61 -19.95
CA ASP A 272 0.22 -18.74 -20.46
C ASP A 272 1.51 -18.25 -21.16
N THR A 273 2.37 -19.20 -21.56
CA THR A 273 3.61 -18.92 -22.30
C THR A 273 3.36 -18.46 -23.74
N GLU A 274 2.18 -18.76 -24.31
CA GLU A 274 1.75 -18.24 -25.60
C GLU A 274 1.39 -16.74 -25.49
N GLY A 275 0.93 -16.30 -24.31
CA GLY A 275 0.57 -14.92 -24.02
C GLY A 275 -0.85 -14.56 -24.48
N ASP A 276 -1.63 -15.50 -24.97
CA ASP A 276 -2.99 -15.24 -25.49
C ASP A 276 -4.07 -15.51 -24.45
N ASN A 277 -3.89 -16.52 -23.58
CA ASN A 277 -4.87 -16.81 -22.53
C ASN A 277 -4.43 -16.23 -21.18
N VAL A 278 -5.40 -15.64 -20.48
CA VAL A 278 -5.23 -15.11 -19.13
C VAL A 278 -6.18 -15.83 -18.19
N SER A 279 -5.65 -16.38 -17.11
CA SER A 279 -6.42 -17.18 -16.15
C SER A 279 -6.17 -16.69 -14.71
N LYS A 280 -7.19 -16.78 -13.86
CA LYS A 280 -7.03 -16.45 -12.44
C LYS A 280 -6.08 -17.44 -11.79
N VAL A 281 -5.12 -16.94 -11.01
CA VAL A 281 -4.27 -17.82 -10.19
C VAL A 281 -5.15 -18.49 -9.15
N LYS A 282 -5.09 -19.82 -9.10
CA LYS A 282 -5.86 -20.63 -8.16
C LYS A 282 -5.41 -20.38 -6.70
N ILE A 283 -6.30 -20.59 -5.74
CA ILE A 283 -6.08 -20.27 -4.32
C ILE A 283 -4.91 -21.08 -3.73
N ASP A 284 -4.83 -22.37 -4.02
CA ASP A 284 -3.70 -23.27 -3.67
C ASP A 284 -2.35 -22.71 -4.14
N LYS A 285 -2.29 -22.16 -5.35
CA LYS A 285 -1.08 -21.50 -5.87
C LYS A 285 -0.81 -20.13 -5.24
N LYS A 286 -1.80 -19.45 -4.66
CA LYS A 286 -1.58 -18.15 -4.00
C LYS A 286 -1.10 -18.27 -2.56
N ALA A 287 -1.40 -19.39 -1.89
CA ALA A 287 -0.88 -19.69 -0.56
C ALA A 287 0.66 -19.78 -0.56
N ASP A 288 1.26 -20.21 -1.67
CA ASP A 288 2.70 -20.13 -1.92
C ASP A 288 3.16 -18.65 -2.05
N PRO A 289 4.01 -18.13 -1.15
CA PRO A 289 4.53 -16.76 -1.21
C PRO A 289 5.55 -16.55 -2.34
N ASP A 290 6.17 -17.61 -2.85
CA ASP A 290 7.13 -17.60 -3.95
C ASP A 290 6.49 -17.83 -5.32
N LYS A 291 5.17 -18.05 -5.38
CA LYS A 291 4.44 -18.07 -6.66
C LYS A 291 4.51 -16.70 -7.35
N LEU A 292 5.29 -16.65 -8.42
CA LEU A 292 5.41 -15.51 -9.34
C LEU A 292 4.44 -15.65 -10.52
N ASN A 293 3.84 -14.56 -11.00
CA ASN A 293 2.94 -14.59 -12.16
C ASN A 293 3.66 -14.38 -13.50
N LEU A 294 3.23 -15.13 -14.52
CA LEU A 294 3.60 -14.88 -15.91
C LEU A 294 2.80 -13.70 -16.49
N SER A 295 3.50 -12.86 -17.28
CA SER A 295 2.93 -11.76 -18.07
C SER A 295 2.86 -12.13 -19.55
N ARG A 296 2.13 -11.35 -20.34
CA ARG A 296 2.17 -11.49 -21.81
C ARG A 296 3.45 -10.94 -22.43
N TYR A 297 4.01 -9.91 -21.79
CA TYR A 297 5.16 -9.18 -22.30
C TYR A 297 6.18 -8.88 -21.22
N TRP A 298 7.42 -8.73 -21.66
CA TRP A 298 8.55 -8.25 -20.88
C TRP A 298 9.20 -7.05 -21.55
N ILE A 299 9.82 -6.18 -20.75
CA ILE A 299 10.49 -4.95 -21.19
C ILE A 299 11.83 -4.77 -20.45
N SER A 300 12.84 -4.19 -21.10
CA SER A 300 14.16 -4.03 -20.52
C SER A 300 14.17 -3.16 -19.26
N GLU A 301 15.03 -3.51 -18.31
CA GLU A 301 15.23 -2.80 -17.04
C GLU A 301 15.51 -1.31 -17.24
N GLU A 302 16.27 -0.94 -18.28
CA GLU A 302 16.51 0.46 -18.67
C GLU A 302 15.20 1.23 -18.88
N LYS A 303 14.23 0.65 -19.61
CA LYS A 303 12.95 1.29 -19.91
C LYS A 303 12.01 1.31 -18.70
N VAL A 304 12.07 0.30 -17.82
CA VAL A 304 11.37 0.33 -16.52
C VAL A 304 11.94 1.46 -15.65
N ASN A 305 13.26 1.53 -15.53
CA ASN A 305 13.96 2.54 -14.74
C ASN A 305 13.64 3.95 -15.25
N ALA A 306 13.81 4.20 -16.56
CA ALA A 306 13.52 5.50 -17.18
C ALA A 306 12.06 5.95 -17.01
N LYS A 307 11.12 5.02 -16.80
CA LYS A 307 9.70 5.32 -16.61
C LYS A 307 9.32 5.51 -15.14
N PHE A 308 9.81 4.63 -14.26
CA PHE A 308 9.27 4.47 -12.91
C PHE A 308 10.26 4.76 -11.77
N LYS A 309 11.57 4.82 -12.03
CA LYS A 309 12.60 5.04 -11.00
C LYS A 309 12.88 6.52 -10.79
N GLU A 310 12.13 7.13 -9.88
CA GLU A 310 12.32 8.53 -9.46
C GLU A 310 13.42 8.65 -8.41
N ASP A 311 13.41 7.75 -7.43
CA ASP A 311 14.46 7.56 -6.43
C ASP A 311 15.14 6.21 -6.67
N LYS A 312 16.45 6.13 -6.39
CA LYS A 312 17.21 4.88 -6.30
C LYS A 312 16.62 3.92 -5.25
N ASN A 313 15.99 4.47 -4.21
CA ASN A 313 15.39 3.71 -3.10
C ASN A 313 13.94 3.26 -3.35
N ASN A 314 13.35 3.52 -4.52
CA ASN A 314 11.96 3.12 -4.75
C ASN A 314 11.81 1.58 -4.80
N THR A 315 11.15 1.01 -3.79
CA THR A 315 11.01 -0.46 -3.59
C THR A 315 9.74 -1.03 -4.22
N PHE A 316 8.79 -0.20 -4.64
CA PHE A 316 7.46 -0.64 -5.10
C PHE A 316 6.92 0.24 -6.23
N LEU A 317 5.81 -0.19 -6.83
CA LEU A 317 4.97 0.67 -7.66
C LEU A 317 3.54 0.65 -7.13
N PHE A 318 2.85 1.78 -7.26
CA PHE A 318 1.44 1.90 -6.97
C PHE A 318 0.66 1.99 -8.27
N GLY A 319 -0.37 1.16 -8.43
CA GLY A 319 -1.21 1.16 -9.62
C GLY A 319 -2.66 0.81 -9.35
N PHE A 320 -3.54 1.34 -10.19
CA PHE A 320 -4.96 1.03 -10.18
C PHE A 320 -5.48 0.73 -11.59
N ARG A 321 -6.55 -0.07 -11.67
CA ARG A 321 -7.16 -0.44 -12.96
C ARG A 321 -7.76 0.80 -13.62
N LYS A 322 -7.30 1.09 -14.83
CA LYS A 322 -7.90 2.13 -15.69
C LYS A 322 -9.22 1.62 -16.27
N ILE A 323 -9.26 0.39 -16.78
CA ILE A 323 -10.44 -0.18 -17.45
C ILE A 323 -11.42 -0.73 -16.40
N THR A 324 -12.57 -0.08 -16.27
CA THR A 324 -13.60 -0.32 -15.23
C THR A 324 -14.89 0.44 -15.57
N ARG A 325 -16.04 0.00 -15.05
CA ARG A 325 -17.37 0.64 -15.24
C ARG A 325 -18.04 0.93 -13.91
N ALA A 326 -18.97 1.89 -13.89
CA ALA A 326 -19.85 2.11 -12.73
C ALA A 326 -20.71 0.87 -12.40
N THR A 327 -21.05 0.05 -13.41
CA THR A 327 -21.81 -1.20 -13.25
C THR A 327 -20.99 -2.43 -12.89
N ASP A 328 -19.65 -2.35 -12.87
CA ASP A 328 -18.81 -3.48 -12.44
C ASP A 328 -18.94 -3.68 -10.91
N SER A 329 -18.67 -4.90 -10.40
CA SER A 329 -18.84 -5.21 -8.96
C SER A 329 -17.99 -4.35 -8.02
N ARG A 330 -16.88 -3.79 -8.52
CA ARG A 330 -16.03 -2.79 -7.88
C ARG A 330 -15.50 -1.88 -8.98
N THR A 331 -15.55 -0.58 -8.77
CA THR A 331 -15.14 0.43 -9.75
C THR A 331 -13.69 0.89 -9.52
N VAL A 332 -13.26 1.02 -8.26
CA VAL A 332 -11.86 1.32 -7.92
C VAL A 332 -11.16 0.07 -7.42
N ILE A 333 -10.07 -0.29 -8.09
CA ILE A 333 -9.28 -1.49 -7.80
C ILE A 333 -7.81 -1.10 -7.87
N ALA A 334 -7.15 -1.04 -6.71
CA ALA A 334 -5.76 -0.64 -6.56
C ALA A 334 -4.90 -1.74 -5.90
N SER A 335 -3.62 -1.81 -6.28
CA SER A 335 -2.63 -2.69 -5.68
C SER A 335 -1.26 -2.02 -5.60
N ILE A 336 -0.45 -2.48 -4.65
CA ILE A 336 0.99 -2.34 -4.67
C ILE A 336 1.58 -3.46 -5.52
N PHE A 337 2.69 -3.17 -6.19
CA PHE A 337 3.47 -4.09 -7.02
C PHE A 337 4.93 -4.08 -6.58
N PRO A 338 5.68 -5.18 -6.76
CA PRO A 338 7.13 -5.10 -6.79
C PRO A 338 7.60 -4.16 -7.90
N PHE A 339 8.85 -3.69 -7.84
CA PHE A 339 9.41 -2.85 -8.90
C PHE A 339 9.43 -3.60 -10.24
N THR A 340 8.61 -3.17 -11.21
CA THR A 340 8.27 -3.95 -12.42
C THR A 340 7.69 -3.07 -13.55
N GLY A 341 7.30 -3.66 -14.70
CA GLY A 341 6.61 -2.94 -15.76
C GLY A 341 5.10 -2.80 -15.52
N LEU A 342 4.51 -1.63 -15.78
CA LEU A 342 3.06 -1.41 -15.80
C LEU A 342 2.59 -0.97 -17.20
N GLY A 343 1.67 -1.73 -17.80
CA GLY A 343 1.06 -1.45 -19.10
C GLY A 343 -0.03 -0.37 -19.04
N ASP A 344 -0.49 0.09 -20.21
CA ASP A 344 -1.39 1.25 -20.35
C ASP A 344 -2.86 1.03 -19.95
N SER A 345 -3.21 -0.20 -19.55
CA SER A 345 -4.47 -0.56 -18.88
C SER A 345 -4.41 -0.35 -17.35
N ILE A 346 -3.22 -0.13 -16.79
CA ILE A 346 -3.02 0.31 -15.40
C ILE A 346 -2.64 1.79 -15.43
N ASN A 347 -3.19 2.57 -14.50
CA ASN A 347 -2.73 3.92 -14.21
C ASN A 347 -1.80 3.87 -12.99
N SER A 348 -0.67 4.57 -13.04
CA SER A 348 0.32 4.58 -11.96
C SER A 348 0.29 5.89 -11.17
N LEU A 349 0.41 5.76 -9.85
CA LEU A 349 0.66 6.87 -8.93
C LEU A 349 2.11 6.76 -8.43
N ALA A 350 2.77 7.90 -8.32
CA ALA A 350 4.18 8.03 -7.96
C ALA A 350 4.39 9.13 -6.91
N ASN A 351 5.61 9.26 -6.38
CA ASN A 351 5.94 10.10 -5.22
C ASN A 351 5.06 9.86 -3.96
N ILE A 352 4.60 8.62 -3.75
CA ILE A 352 3.85 8.25 -2.53
C ILE A 352 4.85 7.89 -1.44
N LYS A 353 4.79 8.58 -0.30
CA LYS A 353 5.57 8.23 0.90
C LYS A 353 5.25 6.80 1.34
N ASN A 354 6.28 6.01 1.64
CA ASN A 354 6.13 4.62 2.10
C ASN A 354 5.11 4.53 3.25
N GLU A 355 5.29 5.37 4.27
CA GLU A 355 4.43 5.41 5.47
C GLU A 355 2.95 5.69 5.19
N ASP A 356 2.62 6.37 4.09
CA ASP A 356 1.25 6.74 3.73
C ASP A 356 0.65 5.81 2.65
N SER A 357 1.49 5.01 1.97
CA SER A 357 1.08 4.15 0.86
C SER A 357 -0.06 3.19 1.18
N LEU A 358 -0.06 2.55 2.36
CA LEU A 358 -1.14 1.68 2.82
C LEU A 358 -2.44 2.43 3.16
N LEU A 359 -2.34 3.70 3.58
CA LEU A 359 -3.50 4.56 3.83
C LEU A 359 -4.19 4.93 2.51
N LEU A 360 -3.41 5.31 1.49
CA LEU A 360 -3.93 5.60 0.16
C LEU A 360 -4.54 4.35 -0.48
N LEU A 361 -3.82 3.23 -0.42
CA LEU A 361 -4.25 1.94 -0.97
C LEU A 361 -5.59 1.50 -0.38
N SER A 362 -5.75 1.64 0.94
CA SER A 362 -6.96 1.22 1.63
C SER A 362 -8.12 2.17 1.38
N ASN A 363 -7.87 3.49 1.31
CA ASN A 363 -8.89 4.44 0.93
C ASN A 363 -9.35 4.19 -0.52
N LEU A 364 -8.43 3.92 -1.46
CA LEU A 364 -8.79 3.61 -2.85
C LEU A 364 -9.59 2.32 -2.99
N ASN A 365 -9.31 1.32 -2.16
CA ASN A 365 -10.03 0.06 -2.17
C ASN A 365 -11.27 0.06 -1.26
N SER A 366 -11.60 1.16 -0.57
CA SER A 366 -12.79 1.20 0.30
C SER A 366 -14.10 1.27 -0.50
N ILE A 367 -15.15 0.63 0.01
CA ILE A 367 -16.48 0.60 -0.62
C ILE A 367 -17.13 1.99 -0.65
N VAL A 368 -16.81 2.83 0.34
CA VAL A 368 -17.27 4.23 0.42
C VAL A 368 -16.69 5.08 -0.70
N LEU A 369 -15.38 4.96 -1.00
CA LEU A 369 -14.82 5.65 -2.16
C LEU A 369 -15.31 5.05 -3.48
N ASP A 370 -15.48 3.73 -3.55
CA ASP A 370 -16.00 3.05 -4.75
C ASP A 370 -17.39 3.57 -5.14
N TYR A 371 -18.25 3.85 -4.15
CA TYR A 371 -19.55 4.52 -4.35
C TYR A 371 -19.41 5.91 -5.00
N PHE A 372 -18.56 6.79 -4.46
CA PHE A 372 -18.32 8.11 -5.08
C PHE A 372 -17.68 8.00 -6.47
N ALA A 373 -16.82 7.00 -6.69
CA ALA A 373 -16.23 6.72 -7.99
C ALA A 373 -17.26 6.21 -9.01
N LYS A 374 -18.26 5.42 -8.58
CA LYS A 374 -19.39 5.00 -9.43
C LYS A 374 -20.20 6.21 -9.91
N ASN A 375 -20.53 7.13 -9.00
CA ASN A 375 -21.27 8.34 -9.32
C ASN A 375 -20.48 9.27 -10.26
N ALA A 376 -19.15 9.35 -10.09
CA ALA A 376 -18.28 10.17 -10.95
C ALA A 376 -17.93 9.54 -12.32
N LEU A 377 -18.17 8.23 -12.52
CA LEU A 377 -17.70 7.49 -13.71
C LEU A 377 -18.82 7.29 -14.75
N SER A 378 -18.79 8.10 -15.80
CA SER A 378 -19.72 8.00 -16.95
C SER A 378 -19.28 7.03 -18.07
N GLY A 379 -18.07 6.43 -17.97
CA GLY A 379 -17.47 5.65 -19.06
C GLY A 379 -16.78 4.36 -18.62
N ILE A 380 -15.98 3.78 -19.52
CA ILE A 380 -15.24 2.51 -19.28
C ILE A 380 -13.81 2.71 -18.74
N ASN A 381 -13.42 3.94 -18.42
CA ASN A 381 -12.07 4.29 -17.98
C ASN A 381 -12.10 5.18 -16.73
N LEU A 382 -11.62 4.69 -15.60
CA LEU A 382 -11.24 5.51 -14.45
C LEU A 382 -9.93 6.22 -14.78
N SER A 383 -10.06 7.42 -15.34
CA SER A 383 -8.94 8.28 -15.72
C SER A 383 -8.40 9.09 -14.55
N PHE A 384 -7.23 9.70 -14.73
CA PHE A 384 -6.67 10.60 -13.72
C PHE A 384 -7.57 11.81 -13.41
N TRP A 385 -8.30 12.38 -14.38
CA TRP A 385 -9.17 13.53 -14.09
C TRP A 385 -10.37 13.16 -13.23
N ILE A 386 -10.87 11.92 -13.31
CA ILE A 386 -11.91 11.41 -12.39
C ILE A 386 -11.27 11.18 -11.02
N LEU A 387 -10.17 10.43 -10.94
CA LEU A 387 -9.48 10.11 -9.68
C LEU A 387 -9.13 11.38 -8.88
N LYS A 388 -8.57 12.40 -9.55
CA LYS A 388 -8.18 13.68 -8.93
C LYS A 388 -9.34 14.40 -8.24
N GLN A 389 -10.59 14.17 -8.68
CA GLN A 389 -11.79 14.78 -8.11
C GLN A 389 -12.49 13.93 -7.04
N LEU A 390 -12.07 12.68 -6.81
CA LEU A 390 -12.69 11.87 -5.77
C LEU A 390 -12.34 12.41 -4.36
N PRO A 391 -13.26 12.34 -3.39
CA PRO A 391 -13.04 12.81 -2.04
C PRO A 391 -12.19 11.79 -1.26
N ILE A 392 -10.87 11.90 -1.36
CA ILE A 392 -9.94 11.02 -0.66
C ILE A 392 -9.47 11.73 0.61
N ILE A 393 -9.52 11.01 1.74
CA ILE A 393 -9.15 11.53 3.06
C ILE A 393 -7.67 11.94 3.02
N LYS A 394 -7.29 13.07 3.61
CA LYS A 394 -5.90 13.54 3.53
C LYS A 394 -4.99 12.86 4.55
N PRO A 395 -3.65 12.78 4.32
CA PRO A 395 -2.70 12.20 5.28
C PRO A 395 -2.76 12.83 6.68
N GLU A 396 -3.08 14.13 6.77
CA GLU A 396 -3.19 14.87 8.03
C GLU A 396 -4.52 14.66 8.76
N GLN A 397 -5.51 14.01 8.13
CA GLN A 397 -6.80 13.66 8.74
C GLN A 397 -6.80 12.28 9.43
N PHE A 398 -5.72 11.50 9.30
CA PHE A 398 -5.55 10.23 10.02
C PHE A 398 -4.68 10.45 11.26
N ASP A 399 -5.22 10.10 12.43
CA ASP A 399 -4.43 10.09 13.66
C ASP A 399 -3.55 8.82 13.78
N ASN A 400 -2.91 8.61 14.94
CA ASN A 400 -2.02 7.46 15.15
C ASN A 400 -2.80 6.15 15.32
N GLU A 401 -4.01 6.17 15.86
CA GLU A 401 -4.86 4.99 16.01
C GLU A 401 -5.43 4.57 14.65
N ASP A 402 -5.88 5.53 13.84
CA ASP A 402 -6.28 5.33 12.45
C ASP A 402 -5.16 4.67 11.64
N LYS A 403 -3.95 5.24 11.73
CA LYS A 403 -2.77 4.72 11.03
C LYS A 403 -2.45 3.30 11.47
N LYS A 404 -2.49 2.99 12.76
CA LYS A 404 -2.26 1.64 13.31
C LYS A 404 -3.34 0.65 12.85
N PHE A 405 -4.62 1.06 12.90
CA PHE A 405 -5.76 0.24 12.51
C PHE A 405 -5.71 -0.13 11.03
N ILE A 406 -5.46 0.86 10.17
CA ILE A 406 -5.44 0.69 8.72
C ILE A 406 -4.19 -0.08 8.28
N LYS A 407 -2.99 0.33 8.71
CA LYS A 407 -1.72 -0.27 8.24
C LYS A 407 -1.61 -1.77 8.54
N SER A 408 -2.05 -2.20 9.73
CA SER A 408 -2.01 -3.62 10.10
C SER A 408 -2.82 -4.49 9.12
N ARG A 409 -4.08 -4.13 8.88
CA ARG A 409 -5.00 -4.81 7.96
C ARG A 409 -4.55 -4.70 6.51
N ALA A 410 -4.12 -3.51 6.11
CA ALA A 410 -3.70 -3.23 4.74
C ALA A 410 -2.42 -3.97 4.37
N LEU A 411 -1.47 -4.12 5.31
CA LEU A 411 -0.28 -4.95 5.08
C LEU A 411 -0.67 -6.42 4.95
N GLU A 412 -1.50 -6.95 5.86
CA GLU A 412 -1.98 -8.35 5.80
C GLU A 412 -2.71 -8.64 4.45
N LEU A 413 -3.49 -7.68 3.97
CA LEU A 413 -4.11 -7.77 2.64
C LEU A 413 -3.11 -7.70 1.47
N THR A 414 -1.95 -7.06 1.63
CA THR A 414 -1.03 -6.72 0.52
C THR A 414 0.20 -7.62 0.46
N PHE A 415 0.90 -7.83 1.59
CA PHE A 415 2.17 -8.53 1.66
C PHE A 415 1.98 -10.06 1.69
N THR A 416 1.51 -10.62 0.57
CA THR A 416 1.25 -12.06 0.39
C THR A 416 2.33 -12.76 -0.44
N SER A 417 3.43 -12.09 -0.80
CA SER A 417 4.49 -12.67 -1.63
C SER A 417 5.86 -12.09 -1.32
N ASN A 418 6.90 -12.93 -1.47
CA ASN A 418 8.29 -12.54 -1.31
C ASN A 418 8.74 -11.45 -2.29
N GLU A 419 8.09 -11.27 -3.46
CA GLU A 419 8.36 -10.14 -4.37
C GLU A 419 8.17 -8.78 -3.68
N LEU A 420 7.25 -8.68 -2.71
CA LEU A 420 6.96 -7.46 -1.95
C LEU A 420 7.80 -7.32 -0.66
N ARG A 421 8.74 -8.22 -0.37
CA ARG A 421 9.55 -8.14 0.85
C ARG A 421 10.38 -6.85 0.96
N PRO A 422 10.93 -6.25 -0.12
CA PRO A 422 11.57 -4.93 -0.05
C PRO A 422 10.60 -3.81 0.37
N TYR A 423 9.34 -3.88 -0.08
CA TYR A 423 8.28 -2.94 0.29
C TYR A 423 7.89 -3.11 1.77
N ALA A 424 7.63 -4.34 2.22
CA ALA A 424 7.31 -4.63 3.62
C ALA A 424 8.41 -4.16 4.59
N LYS A 425 9.69 -4.40 4.25
CA LYS A 425 10.84 -3.89 5.01
C LYS A 425 10.89 -2.36 5.04
N SER A 426 10.54 -1.69 3.95
CA SER A 426 10.48 -0.21 3.89
C SER A 426 9.29 0.40 4.66
N LEU A 427 8.36 -0.44 5.15
CA LEU A 427 7.29 -0.09 6.09
C LEU A 427 7.66 -0.46 7.55
N GLY A 428 8.84 -1.04 7.80
CA GLY A 428 9.26 -1.54 9.11
C GLY A 428 8.81 -2.97 9.43
N TYR A 429 8.19 -3.70 8.49
CA TYR A 429 7.79 -5.10 8.69
C TYR A 429 8.87 -6.06 8.19
N TYR A 430 9.41 -6.87 9.10
CA TYR A 430 10.51 -7.81 8.84
C TYR A 430 10.10 -9.30 8.88
N GLY A 431 8.83 -9.59 9.17
CA GLY A 431 8.31 -10.96 9.20
C GLY A 431 8.12 -11.59 7.82
N GLU A 432 7.53 -12.77 7.81
CA GLU A 432 7.18 -13.50 6.60
C GLU A 432 5.91 -12.94 5.92
N PRO A 433 5.71 -13.19 4.61
CA PRO A 433 4.47 -12.87 3.92
C PRO A 433 3.27 -13.54 4.57
N PHE A 434 2.12 -12.87 4.54
CA PHE A 434 0.86 -13.40 5.06
C PHE A 434 0.25 -14.42 4.12
N GLU A 435 -0.31 -15.50 4.69
CA GLU A 435 -0.97 -16.57 3.94
C GLU A 435 -2.21 -16.04 3.18
N TRP A 436 -2.52 -16.66 2.05
CA TRP A 436 -3.70 -16.33 1.26
C TRP A 436 -4.96 -17.06 1.78
N ASP A 437 -5.69 -16.42 2.69
CA ASP A 437 -7.02 -16.88 3.15
C ASP A 437 -8.15 -15.98 2.59
N GLU A 438 -9.11 -16.55 1.83
CA GLU A 438 -10.26 -15.78 1.32
C GLU A 438 -11.20 -15.25 2.42
N GLU A 439 -11.37 -16.01 3.51
CA GLU A 439 -12.29 -15.69 4.62
C GLU A 439 -11.72 -14.55 5.48
N ARG A 440 -10.47 -14.70 5.93
CA ARG A 440 -9.74 -13.63 6.65
C ARG A 440 -9.66 -12.36 5.82
N ARG A 441 -9.33 -12.44 4.53
CA ARG A 441 -9.29 -11.28 3.62
C ARG A 441 -10.66 -10.63 3.45
N ALA A 442 -11.77 -11.37 3.54
CA ALA A 442 -13.12 -10.79 3.54
C ALA A 442 -13.39 -9.95 4.80
N ILE A 443 -13.02 -10.47 5.98
CA ILE A 443 -13.15 -9.77 7.27
C ILE A 443 -12.31 -8.48 7.27
N LEU A 444 -11.02 -8.57 6.93
CA LEU A 444 -10.10 -7.42 6.90
C LEU A 444 -10.59 -6.27 6.01
N LYS A 445 -11.15 -6.60 4.83
CA LYS A 445 -11.76 -5.59 3.93
C LYS A 445 -12.99 -4.97 4.55
N ALA A 446 -13.87 -5.76 5.17
CA ALA A 446 -15.09 -5.27 5.79
C ALA A 446 -14.79 -4.36 7.01
N GLU A 447 -13.78 -4.71 7.81
CA GLU A 447 -13.28 -3.87 8.89
C GLU A 447 -12.71 -2.54 8.37
N LEU A 448 -11.93 -2.57 7.28
CA LEU A 448 -11.46 -1.35 6.62
C LEU A 448 -12.62 -0.52 6.05
N ASP A 449 -13.58 -1.15 5.39
CA ASP A 449 -14.76 -0.49 4.81
C ASP A 449 -15.60 0.23 5.87
N ALA A 450 -15.87 -0.43 7.00
CA ALA A 450 -16.55 0.18 8.16
C ALA A 450 -15.70 1.31 8.81
N TYR A 451 -14.39 1.12 8.91
CA TYR A 451 -13.49 2.15 9.46
C TYR A 451 -13.41 3.39 8.57
N TYR A 452 -13.33 3.21 7.25
CA TYR A 452 -13.41 4.32 6.30
C TYR A 452 -14.77 5.02 6.36
N ALA A 453 -15.88 4.29 6.51
CA ALA A 453 -17.19 4.91 6.74
C ALA A 453 -17.19 5.85 7.96
N LYS A 454 -16.53 5.44 9.07
CA LYS A 454 -16.37 6.28 10.28
C LYS A 454 -15.54 7.52 9.96
N LEU A 455 -14.40 7.34 9.29
CA LEU A 455 -13.52 8.46 8.92
C LEU A 455 -14.19 9.45 7.95
N TYR A 456 -15.00 8.97 7.00
CA TYR A 456 -15.86 9.80 6.15
C TYR A 456 -16.95 10.53 6.93
N GLY A 457 -17.31 10.07 8.14
CA GLY A 457 -18.38 10.65 8.96
C GLY A 457 -19.77 10.24 8.48
N LEU A 458 -19.89 8.99 8.01
CA LEU A 458 -21.18 8.40 7.66
C LEU A 458 -22.00 8.08 8.91
N THR A 459 -23.32 8.05 8.77
CA THR A 459 -24.22 7.35 9.70
C THR A 459 -24.34 5.87 9.29
N GLU A 460 -24.90 5.03 10.17
CA GLU A 460 -25.22 3.65 9.81
C GLU A 460 -26.23 3.58 8.64
N GLU A 461 -27.22 4.45 8.64
CA GLU A 461 -28.24 4.54 7.58
C GLU A 461 -27.61 4.94 6.23
N GLU A 462 -26.69 5.89 6.20
CA GLU A 462 -25.92 6.25 5.00
C GLU A 462 -25.01 5.11 4.53
N LEU A 463 -24.44 4.33 5.46
CA LEU A 463 -23.64 3.15 5.12
C LEU A 463 -24.51 2.02 4.55
N ARG A 464 -25.69 1.77 5.14
CA ARG A 464 -26.70 0.84 4.59
C ARG A 464 -27.15 1.28 3.20
N TYR A 465 -27.40 2.57 3.00
CA TYR A 465 -27.73 3.14 1.70
C TYR A 465 -26.61 2.92 0.66
N ILE A 466 -25.34 3.19 1.01
CA ILE A 466 -24.20 2.93 0.11
C ILE A 466 -24.13 1.45 -0.30
N LEU A 467 -24.40 0.54 0.64
CA LEU A 467 -24.33 -0.91 0.40
C LEU A 467 -25.51 -1.40 -0.45
N ASP A 468 -26.73 -1.01 -0.09
CA ASP A 468 -27.97 -1.59 -0.62
C ASP A 468 -29.14 -0.57 -0.59
N PRO A 469 -29.23 0.37 -1.55
CA PRO A 469 -30.27 1.41 -1.57
C PRO A 469 -31.71 0.89 -1.48
N GLU A 470 -31.97 -0.25 -2.13
CA GLU A 470 -33.27 -0.94 -2.17
C GLU A 470 -33.73 -1.40 -0.77
N GLU A 471 -32.81 -1.70 0.14
CA GLU A 471 -33.14 -2.08 1.53
C GLU A 471 -33.59 -0.88 2.37
N VAL A 472 -33.10 0.32 2.05
CA VAL A 472 -33.41 1.55 2.80
C VAL A 472 -34.68 2.23 2.27
N TYR A 473 -34.85 2.28 0.95
CA TYR A 473 -35.94 3.02 0.30
C TYR A 473 -36.99 2.14 -0.41
N GLY A 474 -36.81 0.82 -0.43
CA GLY A 474 -37.71 -0.14 -1.09
C GLY A 474 -37.32 -0.48 -2.54
N GLU A 475 -37.97 -1.50 -3.09
CA GLU A 475 -37.64 -2.07 -4.42
C GLU A 475 -37.90 -1.08 -5.58
N ASP A 476 -38.79 -0.11 -5.40
CA ASP A 476 -39.09 0.94 -6.39
C ASP A 476 -38.04 2.09 -6.41
N PHE A 477 -37.01 2.04 -5.54
CA PHE A 477 -36.00 3.08 -5.46
C PHE A 477 -35.26 3.24 -6.80
N PRO A 478 -35.11 4.47 -7.36
CA PRO A 478 -34.56 4.64 -8.68
C PRO A 478 -33.07 4.30 -8.83
N GLY A 479 -32.30 4.10 -7.75
CA GLY A 479 -30.85 3.87 -7.77
C GLY A 479 -30.40 2.44 -7.44
N GLU A 480 -29.24 2.06 -7.96
CA GLU A 480 -28.52 0.85 -7.54
C GLU A 480 -27.03 1.17 -7.39
N THR A 481 -26.35 0.60 -6.39
CA THR A 481 -24.90 0.80 -6.21
C THR A 481 -24.09 -0.47 -6.49
N PHE A 482 -24.29 -1.52 -5.70
CA PHE A 482 -23.45 -2.72 -5.72
C PHE A 482 -24.19 -3.98 -6.20
N ARG A 483 -25.24 -3.85 -7.02
CA ARG A 483 -26.06 -4.98 -7.52
C ARG A 483 -25.23 -6.16 -8.05
N VAL A 484 -24.18 -5.91 -8.84
CA VAL A 484 -23.34 -6.98 -9.40
C VAL A 484 -22.46 -7.66 -8.34
N LEU A 485 -22.16 -7.01 -7.21
CA LEU A 485 -21.53 -7.61 -6.04
C LEU A 485 -22.57 -8.42 -5.24
N LYS A 486 -23.69 -7.79 -4.84
CA LYS A 486 -24.85 -8.40 -4.16
C LYS A 486 -25.26 -9.73 -4.83
N ASN A 487 -25.49 -9.71 -6.14
CA ASN A 487 -25.91 -10.89 -6.90
C ASN A 487 -24.83 -11.98 -7.01
N LYS A 488 -23.53 -11.62 -7.05
CA LYS A 488 -22.42 -12.60 -7.04
C LYS A 488 -22.28 -13.26 -5.67
N GLU A 489 -22.44 -12.50 -4.59
CA GLU A 489 -22.30 -13.02 -3.23
C GLU A 489 -23.50 -13.87 -2.83
N ILE A 490 -24.74 -13.45 -3.14
CA ILE A 490 -25.94 -14.30 -2.95
C ILE A 490 -25.77 -15.63 -3.68
N LYS A 491 -25.22 -15.62 -4.90
CA LYS A 491 -24.95 -16.86 -5.66
C LYS A 491 -23.81 -17.72 -5.09
N LYS A 492 -22.76 -17.14 -4.48
CA LYS A 492 -21.60 -17.89 -3.92
C LYS A 492 -21.83 -18.33 -2.47
N HIS A 493 -22.56 -17.55 -1.68
CA HIS A 493 -22.64 -17.64 -0.22
C HIS A 493 -24.07 -17.72 0.34
N GLY A 494 -25.11 -17.53 -0.48
CA GLY A 494 -26.51 -17.48 -0.03
C GLY A 494 -26.95 -16.15 0.59
N GLU A 495 -26.02 -15.23 0.86
CA GLU A 495 -26.26 -13.94 1.49
C GLU A 495 -25.51 -12.79 0.78
N TYR A 496 -25.92 -11.54 1.00
CA TYR A 496 -25.08 -10.38 0.66
C TYR A 496 -23.98 -10.19 1.72
N ARG A 497 -22.98 -11.08 1.65
CA ARG A 497 -21.93 -11.26 2.67
C ARG A 497 -21.15 -9.99 3.00
N THR A 498 -20.75 -9.20 1.99
CA THR A 498 -20.04 -7.93 2.20
C THR A 498 -20.88 -6.99 3.07
N LYS A 499 -22.19 -6.84 2.79
CA LYS A 499 -23.08 -6.00 3.60
C LYS A 499 -23.13 -6.47 5.05
N ARG A 500 -23.33 -7.77 5.30
CA ARG A 500 -23.36 -8.33 6.66
C ARG A 500 -22.05 -8.06 7.41
N LEU A 501 -20.90 -8.34 6.79
CA LEU A 501 -19.60 -8.17 7.45
C LEU A 501 -19.26 -6.70 7.72
N VAL A 502 -19.60 -5.78 6.79
CA VAL A 502 -19.36 -4.34 6.96
C VAL A 502 -20.23 -3.76 8.09
N LEU A 503 -21.49 -4.19 8.20
CA LEU A 503 -22.39 -3.73 9.26
C LEU A 503 -22.03 -4.34 10.63
N ASP A 504 -21.64 -5.61 10.70
CA ASP A 504 -21.11 -6.24 11.93
C ASP A 504 -19.83 -5.53 12.40
N ALA A 505 -18.89 -5.24 11.50
CA ALA A 505 -17.70 -4.44 11.82
C ALA A 505 -18.06 -2.99 12.24
N TRP A 506 -19.10 -2.40 11.66
CA TRP A 506 -19.61 -1.08 12.07
C TRP A 506 -20.18 -1.09 13.48
N GLU A 507 -21.06 -2.02 13.81
CA GLU A 507 -21.62 -2.16 15.17
C GLU A 507 -20.51 -2.34 16.21
N ARG A 508 -19.53 -3.21 15.94
CA ARG A 508 -18.38 -3.41 16.83
C ARG A 508 -17.57 -2.12 17.03
N LEU A 509 -17.48 -1.24 16.02
CA LEU A 509 -16.75 0.04 16.11
C LEU A 509 -17.48 1.04 17.00
N GLN A 510 -18.82 1.01 17.03
CA GLN A 510 -19.64 1.87 17.89
C GLN A 510 -19.62 1.37 19.35
N ASP A 511 -19.76 0.06 19.55
CA ASP A 511 -19.83 -0.56 20.88
C ASP A 511 -18.46 -0.70 21.59
N GLY A 512 -17.36 -0.38 20.90
CA GLY A 512 -16.01 -0.65 21.39
C GLY A 512 -15.67 -2.15 21.50
N ARG A 513 -16.47 -3.03 20.87
CA ARG A 513 -16.20 -4.47 20.82
C ARG A 513 -14.91 -4.72 20.01
N PRO A 514 -14.06 -5.69 20.39
CA PRO A 514 -12.85 -5.99 19.64
C PRO A 514 -13.20 -6.44 18.22
N MET A 515 -12.55 -5.83 17.22
CA MET A 515 -12.64 -6.29 15.82
C MET A 515 -12.11 -7.72 15.67
N MET A 516 -10.94 -7.95 16.27
CA MET A 516 -10.12 -9.15 16.13
C MET A 516 -10.47 -10.21 17.17
N SER A 517 -10.28 -11.49 16.83
CA SER A 517 -10.28 -12.56 17.82
C SER A 517 -9.03 -12.45 18.70
N GLU A 518 -9.08 -12.96 19.95
CA GLU A 518 -7.98 -12.75 20.90
C GLU A 518 -6.67 -13.44 20.51
N GLU A 519 -6.73 -14.45 19.64
CA GLU A 519 -5.60 -15.23 19.14
C GLU A 519 -4.76 -14.46 18.09
N GLU A 520 -5.34 -13.43 17.46
CA GLU A 520 -4.71 -12.67 16.36
C GLU A 520 -3.88 -11.45 16.83
N LYS A 521 -3.76 -11.22 18.14
CA LYS A 521 -3.02 -10.09 18.74
C LYS A 521 -1.50 -10.10 18.42
N SER A 522 -0.98 -11.15 17.79
CA SER A 522 0.42 -11.28 17.36
C SER A 522 0.85 -10.25 16.32
N VAL A 523 0.03 -9.99 15.30
CA VAL A 523 0.34 -9.03 14.21
C VAL A 523 0.36 -7.59 14.74
N GLN A 524 -0.45 -7.30 15.76
CA GLN A 524 -0.55 -5.96 16.33
C GLN A 524 0.72 -5.52 17.08
N LYS A 525 1.59 -6.46 17.52
CA LYS A 525 2.89 -6.13 18.12
C LYS A 525 3.89 -5.56 17.11
N VAL A 526 3.82 -5.96 15.83
CA VAL A 526 4.83 -5.57 14.82
C VAL A 526 4.71 -4.10 14.38
N PHE A 527 3.53 -3.48 14.54
CA PHE A 527 3.28 -2.11 14.08
C PHE A 527 3.31 -1.03 15.18
N VAL A 528 3.38 -1.40 16.47
CA VAL A 528 3.39 -0.45 17.59
C VAL A 528 4.80 0.08 17.88
N ASP A 529 5.83 -0.75 17.70
CA ASP A 529 7.22 -0.45 18.07
C ASP A 529 7.94 0.56 17.12
N SER A 530 7.20 1.34 16.34
CA SER A 530 7.77 2.36 15.43
C SER A 530 7.76 3.79 16.00
N LYS A 531 7.16 4.03 17.17
CA LYS A 531 7.33 5.25 18.00
C LYS A 531 6.70 5.12 19.39
N GLN A 532 7.41 4.46 20.31
CA GLN A 532 7.23 4.66 21.74
C GLN A 532 8.55 5.15 22.33
N LYS A 533 8.53 6.33 22.98
CA LYS A 533 9.65 6.78 23.82
C LYS A 533 9.51 6.13 25.20
N ASP A 534 10.65 5.76 25.78
CA ASP A 534 10.94 5.45 27.19
C ASP A 534 9.79 4.90 28.06
N GLY A 535 9.88 3.61 28.39
CA GLY A 535 9.03 2.98 29.40
C GLY A 535 8.98 1.46 29.26
N ASP A 536 9.81 0.77 30.03
CA ASP A 536 9.84 -0.68 30.26
C ASP A 536 10.10 -1.59 29.05
N MET A 537 11.40 -1.83 28.81
CA MET A 537 11.85 -3.02 28.11
C MET A 537 11.43 -4.27 28.86
N LYS A 538 11.01 -5.31 28.14
CA LYS A 538 10.66 -6.59 28.76
C LYS A 538 11.93 -7.23 29.34
N GLU A 539 12.04 -7.26 30.67
CA GLU A 539 13.07 -8.05 31.35
C GLU A 539 12.87 -9.55 31.09
N PHE A 540 13.96 -10.26 30.81
CA PHE A 540 13.97 -11.72 30.70
C PHE A 540 14.77 -12.34 31.86
N GLY A 541 14.33 -13.51 32.32
CA GLY A 541 15.05 -14.24 33.38
C GLY A 541 16.37 -14.83 32.86
N LEU A 542 17.38 -14.94 33.71
CA LEU A 542 18.72 -15.47 33.36
C LEU A 542 18.69 -16.92 32.81
N HIS A 543 17.61 -17.66 33.10
CA HIS A 543 17.37 -19.03 32.64
C HIS A 543 16.40 -19.14 31.46
N GLN A 544 15.88 -18.01 30.94
CA GLN A 544 14.94 -18.01 29.83
C GLN A 544 15.69 -18.06 28.50
N GLY A 545 15.33 -19.00 27.62
CA GLY A 545 15.91 -19.10 26.28
C GLY A 545 15.51 -17.91 25.41
N ILE A 546 16.47 -17.03 25.12
CA ILE A 546 16.26 -15.80 24.32
C ILE A 546 17.27 -15.65 23.19
N TYR A 547 18.44 -16.27 23.29
CA TYR A 547 19.53 -16.14 22.33
C TYR A 547 19.42 -17.20 21.23
N SER A 548 19.35 -16.78 19.96
CA SER A 548 19.51 -17.70 18.82
C SER A 548 20.98 -18.06 18.60
N ILE A 549 21.24 -18.97 17.66
CA ILE A 549 22.61 -19.32 17.24
C ILE A 549 23.37 -18.10 16.71
N ASN A 550 22.70 -17.15 16.06
CA ASN A 550 23.30 -15.89 15.60
C ASN A 550 23.66 -14.98 16.79
N ASP A 551 22.70 -14.72 17.69
CA ASP A 551 22.95 -13.87 18.87
C ASP A 551 24.09 -14.48 19.73
N ALA A 552 24.15 -15.80 19.85
CA ALA A 552 25.21 -16.51 20.58
C ALA A 552 26.59 -16.38 19.90
N ALA A 553 26.66 -16.49 18.57
CA ALA A 553 27.90 -16.27 17.81
C ALA A 553 28.41 -14.83 17.94
N ASP A 554 27.51 -13.85 17.78
CA ASP A 554 27.84 -12.43 17.86
C ASP A 554 28.27 -12.02 19.28
N ILE A 555 27.64 -12.56 20.34
CA ILE A 555 27.99 -12.23 21.74
C ILE A 555 29.30 -12.90 22.18
N THR A 556 29.59 -14.12 21.71
CA THR A 556 30.78 -14.88 22.14
C THR A 556 32.01 -14.65 21.27
N GLN A 557 31.88 -13.91 20.16
CA GLN A 557 32.92 -13.71 19.14
C GLN A 557 33.45 -15.05 18.57
N LEU A 558 32.59 -16.07 18.55
CA LEU A 558 32.89 -17.39 17.98
C LEU A 558 32.18 -17.58 16.65
N SER A 559 32.84 -18.26 15.71
CA SER A 559 32.28 -18.45 14.37
C SER A 559 30.94 -19.19 14.40
N TYR A 560 29.97 -18.72 13.61
CA TYR A 560 28.62 -19.29 13.55
C TYR A 560 28.61 -20.81 13.37
N GLY A 561 29.48 -21.37 12.52
CA GLY A 561 29.59 -22.82 12.32
C GLY A 561 30.02 -23.59 13.57
N LYS A 562 30.90 -23.02 14.39
CA LYS A 562 31.36 -23.59 15.66
C LYS A 562 30.23 -23.58 16.70
N VAL A 563 29.54 -22.44 16.86
CA VAL A 563 28.39 -22.29 17.75
C VAL A 563 27.22 -23.18 17.33
N ARG A 564 26.88 -23.24 16.03
CA ARG A 564 25.83 -24.12 15.48
C ARG A 564 26.08 -25.60 15.77
N ARG A 565 27.33 -26.06 15.64
CA ARG A 565 27.71 -27.44 15.99
C ARG A 565 27.50 -27.72 17.48
N TRP A 566 27.90 -26.80 18.36
CA TRP A 566 27.69 -26.97 19.80
C TRP A 566 26.20 -26.93 20.20
N PHE A 567 25.38 -26.08 19.58
CA PHE A 567 23.92 -26.10 19.75
C PHE A 567 23.31 -27.47 19.35
N GLN A 568 23.76 -28.06 18.24
CA GLN A 568 23.35 -29.42 17.83
C GLN A 568 23.78 -30.47 18.86
N GLU A 569 25.02 -30.43 19.35
CA GLU A 569 25.54 -31.37 20.34
C GLU A 569 24.75 -31.28 21.66
N LEU A 570 24.46 -30.07 22.13
CA LEU A 570 23.66 -29.83 23.35
C LEU A 570 22.18 -30.19 23.17
N MET A 571 21.58 -29.96 21.99
CA MET A 571 20.22 -30.41 21.69
C MET A 571 20.12 -31.94 21.73
N ASN A 572 21.09 -32.64 21.13
CA ASN A 572 21.15 -34.10 21.14
C ASN A 572 21.34 -34.66 22.56
N ALA A 573 22.02 -33.92 23.44
CA ALA A 573 22.20 -34.23 24.85
C ALA A 573 21.05 -33.74 25.76
N GLN A 574 19.97 -33.17 25.20
CA GLN A 574 18.80 -32.65 25.93
C GLN A 574 19.15 -31.61 27.01
N TYR A 575 20.18 -30.80 26.76
CA TYR A 575 20.69 -29.80 27.72
C TYR A 575 19.64 -28.75 28.10
N GLU A 576 19.40 -28.59 29.41
CA GLU A 576 18.33 -27.78 29.98
C GLU A 576 18.54 -26.25 29.89
N GLY A 577 19.69 -25.82 29.37
CA GLY A 577 19.92 -24.43 28.99
C GLY A 577 19.32 -24.04 27.64
N LEU A 578 18.90 -25.01 26.83
CA LEU A 578 18.20 -24.83 25.55
C LEU A 578 16.67 -24.95 25.71
N SER A 579 15.96 -24.24 24.84
CA SER A 579 14.50 -24.28 24.69
C SER A 579 14.12 -24.36 23.21
N GLY A 580 12.96 -24.94 22.88
CA GLY A 580 12.58 -25.23 21.50
C GLY A 580 13.15 -26.54 20.96
N ALA A 581 13.76 -27.38 21.81
CA ALA A 581 14.37 -28.66 21.42
C ALA A 581 13.33 -29.69 20.94
N GLU A 582 12.07 -29.52 21.34
CA GLU A 582 10.91 -30.30 20.92
C GLU A 582 10.48 -30.10 19.45
N LYS A 583 11.13 -29.21 18.70
CA LYS A 583 10.71 -28.79 17.34
C LYS A 583 11.55 -29.32 16.17
N GLU A 584 12.62 -30.07 16.43
CA GLU A 584 13.57 -30.62 15.45
C GLU A 584 14.32 -29.61 14.54
N ASP A 585 13.90 -28.35 14.40
CA ASP A 585 14.66 -27.28 13.71
C ASP A 585 15.62 -26.54 14.66
N LEU A 586 16.91 -26.65 14.36
CA LEU A 586 18.01 -25.93 15.02
C LEU A 586 17.85 -24.40 15.00
N ASN A 587 17.18 -23.84 13.99
CA ASN A 587 16.97 -22.39 13.90
C ASN A 587 15.89 -21.88 14.87
N GLU A 588 15.04 -22.76 15.39
CA GLU A 588 14.06 -22.44 16.43
C GLU A 588 14.62 -22.53 17.86
N LEU A 589 15.75 -23.22 18.06
CA LEU A 589 16.43 -23.30 19.36
C LEU A 589 16.77 -21.92 19.93
N ARG A 590 16.50 -21.73 21.22
CA ARG A 590 16.96 -20.56 21.99
C ARG A 590 17.69 -21.01 23.25
N ILE A 591 18.91 -20.49 23.44
CA ILE A 591 19.70 -20.71 24.65
C ILE A 591 19.46 -19.58 25.67
N SER A 592 19.52 -19.92 26.95
CA SER A 592 19.41 -18.96 28.06
C SER A 592 20.72 -18.19 28.30
N PHE A 593 20.69 -17.15 29.14
CA PHE A 593 21.91 -16.36 29.43
C PHE A 593 22.99 -17.19 30.15
N HIS A 594 22.61 -17.92 31.20
CA HIS A 594 23.56 -18.86 31.81
C HIS A 594 23.92 -19.98 30.83
N GLY A 595 22.96 -20.49 30.06
CA GLY A 595 23.24 -21.48 29.02
C GLY A 595 24.26 -21.00 27.97
N LEU A 596 24.24 -19.71 27.61
CA LEU A 596 25.20 -19.08 26.70
C LEU A 596 26.62 -19.04 27.30
N ILE A 597 26.74 -18.81 28.60
CA ILE A 597 28.04 -18.83 29.30
C ILE A 597 28.57 -20.27 29.39
N GLU A 598 27.71 -21.21 29.82
CA GLU A 598 28.09 -22.62 29.89
C GLU A 598 28.39 -23.21 28.51
N LEU A 599 27.73 -22.77 27.44
CA LEU A 599 28.04 -23.13 26.05
C LEU A 599 29.49 -22.82 25.67
N VAL A 600 30.04 -21.67 26.11
CA VAL A 600 31.44 -21.32 25.87
C VAL A 600 32.38 -22.27 26.62
N VAL A 601 32.07 -22.59 27.87
CA VAL A 601 32.88 -23.52 28.70
C VAL A 601 32.82 -24.94 28.12
N ILE A 602 31.62 -25.50 27.98
CA ILE A 602 31.39 -26.85 27.43
C ILE A 602 32.00 -26.95 26.05
N GLY A 603 31.69 -26.00 25.17
CA GLY A 603 32.20 -25.97 23.81
C GLY A 603 33.74 -25.90 23.74
N THR A 604 34.37 -25.08 24.58
CA THR A 604 35.83 -24.98 24.62
C THR A 604 36.48 -26.28 25.10
N LEU A 605 35.89 -26.96 26.09
CA LEU A 605 36.35 -28.28 26.52
C LEU A 605 36.16 -29.34 25.42
N ARG A 606 35.02 -29.32 24.70
CA ARG A 606 34.76 -30.18 23.54
C ARG A 606 35.78 -30.00 22.43
N ASP A 607 36.15 -28.76 22.11
CA ASP A 607 37.18 -28.45 21.11
C ASP A 607 38.59 -28.83 21.57
N ASN A 608 38.82 -28.87 22.88
CA ASN A 608 40.01 -29.44 23.51
C ASN A 608 39.92 -30.98 23.68
N GLY A 609 38.99 -31.67 23.01
CA GLY A 609 38.96 -33.13 22.90
C GLY A 609 38.24 -33.89 24.03
N PHE A 610 37.70 -33.20 25.02
CA PHE A 610 36.91 -33.81 26.10
C PHE A 610 35.59 -34.33 25.53
N SER A 611 35.09 -35.49 25.99
CA SER A 611 33.80 -36.03 25.55
C SER A 611 32.64 -35.17 26.09
N LEU A 612 31.53 -35.07 25.36
CA LEU A 612 30.36 -34.33 25.86
C LEU A 612 29.79 -34.94 27.14
N GLN A 613 29.82 -36.27 27.25
CA GLN A 613 29.34 -36.98 28.43
C GLN A 613 30.19 -36.68 29.67
N SER A 614 31.53 -36.70 29.56
CA SER A 614 32.40 -36.38 30.70
C SER A 614 32.31 -34.90 31.11
N VAL A 615 32.15 -33.98 30.14
CA VAL A 615 31.94 -32.55 30.45
C VAL A 615 30.60 -32.30 31.15
N LEU A 616 29.52 -32.97 30.73
CA LEU A 616 28.21 -32.85 31.37
C LEU A 616 28.15 -33.54 32.74
N GLN A 617 28.86 -34.65 32.93
CA GLN A 617 29.01 -35.29 34.25
C GLN A 617 29.78 -34.38 35.22
N ALA A 618 30.92 -33.82 34.81
CA ALA A 618 31.68 -32.86 35.62
C ALA A 618 30.84 -31.63 36.01
N ARG A 619 29.97 -31.17 35.10
CA ARG A 619 29.00 -30.11 35.36
C ARG A 619 27.96 -30.52 36.41
N GLU A 620 27.38 -31.72 36.30
CA GLU A 620 26.40 -32.23 37.27
C GLU A 620 27.02 -32.39 38.67
N GLU A 621 28.22 -32.96 38.77
CA GLU A 621 28.96 -33.09 40.03
C GLU A 621 29.25 -31.72 40.66
N LEU A 622 29.74 -30.74 39.89
CA LEU A 622 29.96 -29.38 40.39
C LEU A 622 28.65 -28.70 40.80
N GLY A 623 27.55 -28.93 40.07
CA GLY A 623 26.22 -28.41 40.40
C GLY A 623 25.70 -28.94 41.73
N ASN A 624 25.89 -30.24 41.98
CA ASN A 624 25.54 -30.89 43.25
C ASN A 624 26.39 -30.39 44.43
N ILE A 625 27.69 -30.11 44.21
CA ILE A 625 28.59 -29.58 45.24
C ILE A 625 28.29 -28.12 45.58
N THR A 626 27.93 -27.30 44.58
CA THR A 626 27.75 -25.85 44.73
C THR A 626 26.30 -25.41 44.94
N ASP A 627 25.34 -26.33 44.82
CA ASP A 627 23.88 -26.06 44.77
C ASP A 627 23.51 -25.00 43.70
N LYS A 628 24.18 -25.06 42.53
CA LYS A 628 23.94 -24.15 41.40
C LYS A 628 23.47 -24.92 40.17
N LYS A 629 22.32 -24.50 39.63
CA LYS A 629 21.72 -25.10 38.41
C LYS A 629 22.56 -24.91 37.14
N TYR A 630 23.36 -23.84 37.05
CA TYR A 630 24.26 -23.55 35.92
C TYR A 630 25.68 -23.32 36.47
N PRO A 631 26.37 -24.37 36.95
CA PRO A 631 27.60 -24.24 37.72
C PRO A 631 28.82 -23.85 36.88
N PHE A 632 28.75 -23.92 35.54
CA PHE A 632 29.75 -23.32 34.66
C PHE A 632 29.47 -21.84 34.34
N ALA A 633 28.43 -21.22 34.92
CA ALA A 633 28.10 -19.80 34.77
C ALA A 633 28.44 -18.96 36.03
N THR A 634 29.44 -19.39 36.80
CA THR A 634 29.84 -18.76 38.08
C THR A 634 31.31 -18.34 38.10
N ASN A 635 31.68 -17.41 38.98
CA ASN A 635 32.99 -16.75 38.99
C ASN A 635 34.17 -17.70 39.26
N ASN A 636 33.99 -18.70 40.10
CA ASN A 636 34.96 -19.77 40.38
C ASN A 636 35.41 -20.53 39.11
N VAL A 637 34.63 -20.53 38.03
CA VAL A 637 35.04 -21.11 36.73
C VAL A 637 36.17 -20.32 36.06
N ARG A 638 36.36 -19.05 36.40
CA ARG A 638 37.42 -18.20 35.83
C ARG A 638 38.79 -18.51 36.42
N ASP A 639 38.82 -18.65 37.74
CA ASP A 639 40.05 -18.64 38.54
C ASP A 639 40.41 -20.04 39.07
N ASP A 640 39.41 -20.91 39.30
CA ASP A 640 39.59 -22.25 39.90
C ASP A 640 39.41 -23.42 38.92
N LEU A 641 38.97 -23.16 37.68
CA LEU A 641 38.98 -24.16 36.60
C LEU A 641 40.42 -24.37 36.09
N GLU A 642 40.95 -25.53 36.40
CA GLU A 642 42.20 -26.05 35.84
C GLU A 642 41.91 -27.30 35.02
N VAL A 643 42.87 -27.66 34.16
CA VAL A 643 42.86 -28.95 33.48
C VAL A 643 44.21 -29.61 33.75
N SER A 644 44.16 -30.77 34.41
CA SER A 644 45.34 -31.60 34.75
C SER A 644 45.41 -32.86 33.89
N GLY A 645 44.51 -33.00 32.93
CA GLY A 645 44.48 -34.13 32.04
C GLY A 645 43.37 -34.13 31.04
N ASN A 646 42.75 -35.29 30.86
CA ASN A 646 41.33 -35.29 30.51
C ASN A 646 40.49 -34.88 31.75
N ASP A 647 41.14 -34.53 32.89
CA ASP A 647 40.54 -34.00 34.10
C ASP A 647 40.10 -32.55 33.88
N ILE A 648 38.85 -32.30 34.23
CA ILE A 648 38.36 -30.98 34.57
C ILE A 648 38.56 -30.84 36.09
N VAL A 649 39.48 -29.98 36.52
CA VAL A 649 39.80 -29.77 37.94
C VAL A 649 39.13 -28.49 38.41
N PHE A 650 38.40 -28.58 39.52
CA PHE A 650 37.86 -27.40 40.21
C PHE A 650 38.44 -27.33 41.63
N LYS A 651 39.04 -26.19 41.96
CA LYS A 651 39.47 -25.85 43.32
C LYS A 651 38.30 -25.20 44.06
N LEU A 652 37.96 -25.74 45.23
CA LEU A 652 36.81 -25.25 46.02
C LEU A 652 37.27 -24.51 47.28
N THR A 653 38.46 -24.85 47.79
CA THR A 653 39.15 -24.16 48.89
C THR A 653 40.67 -24.22 48.65
N GLN A 654 41.49 -23.64 49.52
CA GLN A 654 42.96 -23.80 49.46
C GLN A 654 43.44 -25.22 49.81
N GLU A 655 42.58 -26.09 50.34
CA GLU A 655 42.93 -27.46 50.73
C GLU A 655 42.15 -28.54 49.94
N ASP A 656 41.04 -28.19 49.27
CA ASP A 656 40.18 -29.12 48.50
C ASP A 656 40.38 -28.99 46.98
N ILE A 657 40.97 -30.03 46.37
CA ILE A 657 41.11 -30.20 44.91
C ILE A 657 40.26 -31.40 44.46
N VAL A 658 39.30 -31.18 43.56
CA VAL A 658 38.52 -32.25 42.91
C VAL A 658 39.14 -32.58 41.56
N MET A 659 39.54 -33.85 41.35
CA MET A 659 40.23 -34.35 40.14
C MET A 659 39.30 -35.29 39.34
N LEU A 660 39.27 -35.17 38.00
CA LEU A 660 38.30 -35.86 37.11
C LEU A 660 38.92 -36.56 35.86
N ASP A 661 40.10 -37.20 36.03
CA ASP A 661 40.84 -38.22 35.21
C ASP A 661 41.80 -37.89 33.99
N GLY A 662 43.08 -38.35 34.08
CA GLY A 662 44.29 -37.90 33.33
C GLY A 662 44.41 -38.11 31.79
N THR A 663 45.31 -37.45 31.01
CA THR A 663 46.49 -36.55 31.27
C THR A 663 46.86 -35.66 30.05
N GLY A 664 47.26 -34.37 30.20
CA GLY A 664 47.51 -33.38 29.12
C GLY A 664 47.33 -31.89 29.54
N GLN A 665 48.03 -30.93 28.90
CA GLN A 665 47.83 -29.48 29.11
C GLN A 665 47.01 -28.87 27.96
N TYR A 666 45.90 -28.20 28.30
CA TYR A 666 44.94 -27.68 27.33
C TYR A 666 44.81 -26.15 27.41
N ASN A 667 44.46 -25.52 26.28
CA ASN A 667 44.40 -24.07 26.19
C ASN A 667 43.02 -23.53 26.59
N LEU A 668 42.90 -23.15 27.86
CA LEU A 668 41.70 -22.55 28.45
C LEU A 668 41.63 -21.02 28.31
N GLU A 669 42.54 -20.39 27.56
CA GLU A 669 42.62 -18.92 27.47
C GLU A 669 41.32 -18.30 26.92
N ILE A 670 40.57 -19.00 26.05
CA ILE A 670 39.26 -18.55 25.55
C ILE A 670 38.25 -18.38 26.70
N ILE A 671 38.19 -19.33 27.63
CA ILE A 671 37.31 -19.23 28.81
C ILE A 671 37.78 -18.08 29.70
N LYS A 672 39.09 -17.99 29.97
CA LYS A 672 39.67 -16.93 30.80
C LYS A 672 39.53 -15.53 30.19
N GLN A 673 39.45 -15.40 28.87
CA GLN A 673 39.17 -14.14 28.18
C GLN A 673 37.68 -13.81 28.24
N PHE A 674 36.79 -14.75 27.90
CA PHE A 674 35.34 -14.53 27.96
C PHE A 674 34.88 -14.14 29.38
N PHE A 675 35.43 -14.77 30.42
CA PHE A 675 35.11 -14.46 31.82
C PHE A 675 35.74 -13.17 32.36
N ARG A 676 36.54 -12.42 31.58
CA ARG A 676 36.98 -11.06 31.97
C ARG A 676 35.83 -10.07 31.95
N ASP A 677 34.89 -10.28 31.04
CA ASP A 677 33.84 -9.32 30.71
C ASP A 677 32.52 -9.61 31.46
N ILE A 678 32.44 -10.70 32.23
CA ILE A 678 31.24 -11.10 32.99
C ILE A 678 31.20 -10.41 34.36
N GLU A 679 30.06 -9.77 34.68
CA GLU A 679 29.75 -9.26 36.01
C GLU A 679 29.04 -10.34 36.83
N PHE A 680 29.50 -10.56 38.07
CA PHE A 680 28.96 -11.58 38.98
C PHE A 680 28.33 -10.94 40.22
N ASN A 681 27.29 -11.56 40.77
CA ASN A 681 26.65 -11.11 42.02
C ASN A 681 27.44 -11.57 43.27
N THR A 682 26.91 -11.24 44.46
CA THR A 682 27.50 -11.62 45.75
C THR A 682 27.53 -13.13 46.03
N GLU A 683 26.80 -13.94 45.26
CA GLU A 683 26.82 -15.40 45.32
C GLU A 683 27.67 -16.03 44.20
N GLY A 684 28.45 -15.23 43.46
CA GLY A 684 29.30 -15.70 42.39
C GLY A 684 28.58 -16.05 41.09
N VAL A 685 27.27 -15.77 40.95
CA VAL A 685 26.48 -16.09 39.74
C VAL A 685 26.55 -14.93 38.73
N ALA A 686 26.73 -15.25 37.45
CA ALA A 686 26.78 -14.26 36.37
C ALA A 686 25.47 -13.47 36.25
N THR A 687 25.53 -12.17 35.96
CA THR A 687 24.35 -11.31 35.82
C THR A 687 24.27 -10.62 34.47
N ARG A 688 25.40 -10.20 33.90
CA ARG A 688 25.52 -9.53 32.60
C ARG A 688 26.95 -9.59 32.07
N ILE A 689 27.14 -9.24 30.80
CA ILE A 689 28.46 -9.08 30.17
C ILE A 689 28.67 -7.59 29.85
N LEU A 690 29.86 -7.08 30.15
CA LEU A 690 30.36 -5.74 29.87
C LEU A 690 31.63 -5.88 29.01
N PRO A 691 31.50 -5.91 27.68
CA PRO A 691 32.62 -6.16 26.77
C PRO A 691 33.80 -5.20 27.00
N SER A 692 35.01 -5.74 27.13
CA SER A 692 36.24 -4.95 27.27
C SER A 692 36.54 -4.19 25.98
N GLU A 693 36.35 -4.82 24.82
CA GLU A 693 36.36 -4.16 23.51
C GLU A 693 34.97 -3.62 23.20
N GLY A 694 34.86 -2.31 23.02
CA GLY A 694 33.57 -1.59 22.98
C GLY A 694 33.34 -0.63 24.16
N SER A 695 34.24 -0.56 25.14
CA SER A 695 34.15 0.32 26.32
C SER A 695 33.00 -0.02 27.28
N LYS A 696 33.05 0.54 28.50
CA LYS A 696 32.07 0.36 29.58
C LYS A 696 30.65 0.87 29.25
N PHE A 697 30.44 1.37 28.03
CA PHE A 697 29.15 1.85 27.51
C PHE A 697 28.34 0.76 26.82
N VAL A 698 28.92 -0.39 26.43
CA VAL A 698 28.15 -1.53 25.91
C VAL A 698 27.84 -2.51 27.04
N VAL A 699 26.62 -3.04 27.06
CA VAL A 699 26.18 -4.09 28.00
C VAL A 699 25.33 -5.14 27.28
N ILE A 700 25.41 -6.38 27.77
CA ILE A 700 24.65 -7.55 27.34
C ILE A 700 24.04 -8.13 28.61
N ASP A 701 22.79 -7.76 28.92
CA ASP A 701 22.08 -8.10 30.16
C ASP A 701 20.67 -8.57 29.77
N PRO A 702 20.19 -9.78 30.16
CA PRO A 702 18.83 -10.23 29.84
C PRO A 702 17.71 -9.28 30.27
N LYS A 703 18.00 -8.34 31.18
CA LYS A 703 17.09 -7.29 31.64
C LYS A 703 17.16 -6.00 30.80
N GLU A 704 18.26 -5.73 30.10
CA GLU A 704 18.40 -4.57 29.21
C GLU A 704 18.36 -5.00 27.73
N GLY A 705 17.59 -4.32 26.88
CA GLY A 705 17.61 -4.56 25.44
C GLY A 705 17.16 -5.95 24.97
N GLY A 706 16.55 -6.76 25.83
CA GLY A 706 16.21 -8.16 25.54
C GLY A 706 17.44 -9.08 25.50
N GLY A 707 18.50 -8.76 26.23
CA GLY A 707 19.73 -9.56 26.28
C GLY A 707 20.74 -9.26 25.18
N ARG A 708 20.40 -8.45 24.17
CA ARG A 708 21.30 -8.08 23.07
C ARG A 708 22.31 -6.99 23.48
N PRO A 709 23.41 -6.79 22.72
CA PRO A 709 24.33 -5.68 22.96
C PRO A 709 23.64 -4.31 22.80
N VAL A 710 23.59 -3.55 23.89
CA VAL A 710 23.00 -2.20 23.96
C VAL A 710 23.92 -1.18 24.62
N ILE A 711 23.63 0.10 24.40
CA ILE A 711 24.23 1.15 25.22
C ILE A 711 23.66 1.10 26.64
N LYS A 712 24.54 0.90 27.62
CA LYS A 712 24.27 0.71 29.04
C LYS A 712 23.45 1.85 29.64
N GLY A 713 22.31 1.52 30.24
CA GLY A 713 21.40 2.52 30.82
C GLY A 713 20.71 3.45 29.81
N LYS A 714 20.83 3.14 28.51
CA LYS A 714 20.15 3.83 27.40
C LYS A 714 19.31 2.89 26.54
N GLY A 715 19.61 1.58 26.55
CA GLY A 715 18.85 0.54 25.85
C GLY A 715 18.94 0.57 24.31
N VAL A 716 19.65 1.54 23.73
CA VAL A 716 19.84 1.64 22.28
C VAL A 716 20.67 0.45 21.77
N TRP A 717 20.12 -0.34 20.85
CA TRP A 717 20.81 -1.50 20.28
C TRP A 717 22.04 -1.08 19.47
N VAL A 718 23.18 -1.73 19.74
CA VAL A 718 24.44 -1.49 19.00
C VAL A 718 24.25 -1.74 17.49
N GLU A 719 23.48 -2.77 17.13
CA GLU A 719 23.17 -3.09 15.73
C GLU A 719 22.47 -1.93 14.99
N SER A 720 21.61 -1.16 15.67
CA SER A 720 20.92 -0.01 15.08
C SER A 720 21.90 1.12 14.76
N ILE A 721 22.83 1.41 15.66
CA ILE A 721 23.90 2.41 15.45
C ILE A 721 24.79 1.99 14.27
N VAL A 722 25.19 0.71 14.23
CA VAL A 722 26.07 0.16 13.18
C VAL A 722 25.39 0.15 11.80
N LYS A 723 24.09 -0.14 11.72
CA LYS A 723 23.31 -0.09 10.46
C LYS A 723 23.11 1.33 9.94
N ALA A 724 23.02 2.32 10.83
CA ALA A 724 22.85 3.72 10.49
C ALA A 724 24.19 4.44 10.18
N TYR A 725 25.32 3.87 10.61
CA TYR A 725 26.65 4.40 10.36
C TYR A 725 27.06 4.34 8.89
N SER A 726 27.35 5.52 8.34
CA SER A 726 27.70 5.73 6.93
C SER A 726 29.10 6.30 6.72
N GLY A 727 29.84 6.56 7.79
CA GLY A 727 31.21 7.10 7.79
C GLY A 727 31.48 8.00 9.00
N PRO A 728 32.72 8.46 9.21
CA PRO A 728 33.10 9.26 10.40
C PRO A 728 32.22 10.50 10.60
N ASP A 729 31.86 11.18 9.50
CA ASP A 729 31.01 12.39 9.53
C ASP A 729 29.57 12.11 10.02
N SER A 730 29.14 10.84 10.06
CA SER A 730 27.83 10.45 10.59
C SER A 730 27.78 10.33 12.12
N VAL A 731 28.93 10.30 12.83
CA VAL A 731 28.95 10.06 14.29
C VAL A 731 28.13 11.10 15.07
N GLY A 732 28.31 12.40 14.78
CA GLY A 732 27.53 13.46 15.43
C GLY A 732 26.04 13.40 15.09
N VAL A 733 25.70 13.06 13.83
CA VAL A 733 24.30 12.89 13.40
C VAL A 733 23.63 11.72 14.11
N LEU A 734 24.36 10.62 14.35
CA LEU A 734 23.88 9.46 15.08
C LEU A 734 23.75 9.73 16.59
N ALA A 735 24.67 10.51 17.16
CA ALA A 735 24.59 10.99 18.54
C ALA A 735 23.27 11.75 18.77
N ASP A 736 22.97 12.73 17.92
CA ASP A 736 21.70 13.47 17.93
C ASP A 736 20.48 12.57 17.65
N GLN A 737 20.57 11.63 16.69
CA GLN A 737 19.47 10.76 16.29
C GLN A 737 19.05 9.77 17.39
N TYR A 738 19.99 9.26 18.19
CA TYR A 738 19.76 8.24 19.21
C TYR A 738 19.75 8.77 20.65
N ASP A 739 19.89 10.09 20.88
CA ASP A 739 20.08 10.71 22.20
C ASP A 739 21.27 10.11 22.98
N LEU A 740 22.39 9.98 22.26
CA LEU A 740 23.65 9.42 22.75
C LEU A 740 24.78 10.43 22.60
N LYS A 741 25.87 10.23 23.33
CA LYS A 741 27.11 10.99 23.12
C LYS A 741 27.94 10.34 22.02
N GLU A 742 28.78 11.14 21.35
CA GLU A 742 29.69 10.63 20.31
C GLU A 742 30.59 9.48 20.80
N ASN A 743 31.00 9.48 22.08
CA ASN A 743 31.78 8.39 22.66
C ASN A 743 30.96 7.12 22.96
N GLU A 744 29.64 7.23 23.10
CA GLU A 744 28.71 6.09 23.22
C GLU A 744 28.41 5.50 21.83
N ILE A 745 28.29 6.35 20.80
CA ILE A 745 28.26 5.93 19.39
C ILE A 745 29.57 5.23 19.01
N GLN A 746 30.73 5.81 19.35
CA GLN A 746 32.04 5.23 19.05
C GLN A 746 32.24 3.87 19.75
N ALA A 747 31.81 3.75 21.00
CA ALA A 747 31.78 2.49 21.75
C ALA A 747 31.01 1.37 21.02
N ALA A 748 29.80 1.66 20.54
CA ALA A 748 29.01 0.73 19.72
C ALA A 748 29.73 0.33 18.42
N LEU A 749 30.37 1.28 17.73
CA LEU A 749 31.11 1.03 16.50
C LEU A 749 32.38 0.20 16.72
N ASP A 750 33.05 0.35 17.86
CA ASP A 750 34.27 -0.39 18.18
C ASP A 750 33.96 -1.82 18.63
N TYR A 751 32.91 -2.04 19.42
CA TYR A 751 32.35 -3.38 19.68
C TYR A 751 32.01 -4.11 18.37
N ALA A 752 31.38 -3.42 17.42
CA ALA A 752 31.00 -4.03 16.15
C ALA A 752 32.17 -4.26 15.17
N LYS A 753 33.35 -3.68 15.44
CA LYS A 753 34.59 -3.99 14.71
C LYS A 753 35.30 -5.21 15.29
N SER A 754 35.32 -5.38 16.62
CA SER A 754 35.93 -6.56 17.25
C SER A 754 35.23 -7.84 16.81
N ASN A 755 33.89 -7.82 16.72
CA ASN A 755 33.06 -8.93 16.25
C ASN A 755 33.23 -9.32 14.75
N LYS A 756 34.14 -8.68 14.00
CA LYS A 756 34.37 -8.95 12.56
C LYS A 756 35.74 -9.53 12.22
N ASN A 757 36.61 -9.71 13.22
CA ASN A 757 37.87 -10.43 13.11
C ASN A 757 37.73 -11.89 13.56
#